data_AF-A0A086TDL5-F1
#
_entry.id   AF-A0A086TDL5-F1
#
_cell.length_a   1.000
_cell.length_b   1.000
_cell.length_c   1.000
_cell.angle_alpha   90.00
_cell.angle_beta   90.00
_cell.angle_gamma   90.00
#
_symmetry.space_group_name_H-M   'P 1'
#
loop_
_entity.id
_entity.type
_entity.pdbx_description
1 polymer ?
#
loop_
_entity_poly.entity_id
_entity_poly.type
_entity_poly.pdbx_seq_one_letter_code
_entity_poly.pdbx_strand_id
1 'polypeptide(L)'
;MAMSVDDIAALLSREGSGLTPDEYDESVEQEGARTRRTELLGPVLETCQQLWDTGNEELDIVSEKLGDGSRDAAWRAPYGDSGILAFFLDVIAADTVRPALLRHTLRVIGNSCADTDANRARVVEGNHLPSIIRRVQDETFVPFTVPVLYNILVDYEPAQLSASQANLNEHLTALLSSPRISAYAPYVSYICKTLTLLSTQEGEAGRANPQTAQLLLKLAQNPALASEVEDFTALVKAASGYLGSEIFQRDMITGDGLPLLLDAIARAHTAFSLDQLEDEDEAASLKEARLALQAALADVTGHDEFPAHHALGTPVPETLLSWLRSSEPSLRSAACLALGNLSRSDETSIALVGTHLAHKPLIGPIGDPSTSDPQVLHSALSFLKNLAIPATNKPVLGDLLSPRCLPRIFSLDTLPQVQYAAVSLARLLLVNCPGNVRRVCLRHSDEESSASYERTTLIDLCAVFERTDAEPTKVEAARSVLAACRVLHSNPVHSILLDWGPEKPEDAGDDSKRRETFYSKNHLGDPLEFLITQTKWPVLRSEAWFVFALMCRSVDGCGVITGVMSSDAATAVLIQAITGRQTSPEAVAAQYGEAASSAVESSQEAAETPSSIDLGLEPQRVDPMQKANMARVDRENAIVMCQEMLGHWSDNVPQRRVSLWQDLIKEGTEMIAAERGQSV
;
A
#
# COMPACT_ATOMS: atom_id res chain seq x y z
N MET A 1 61.81 -17.17 23.50
CA MET A 1 62.37 -15.93 24.11
C MET A 1 61.34 -14.86 23.80
N ALA A 2 60.81 -14.15 24.80
CA ALA A 2 59.75 -13.16 24.58
C ALA A 2 60.20 -12.15 23.52
N MET A 3 59.35 -11.88 22.51
CA MET A 3 59.65 -10.87 21.50
C MET A 3 59.53 -9.49 22.12
N SER A 4 60.45 -8.57 21.77
CA SER A 4 60.31 -7.19 22.22
C SER A 4 59.17 -6.48 21.49
N VAL A 5 58.62 -5.41 22.08
CA VAL A 5 57.59 -4.57 21.44
C VAL A 5 58.04 -4.07 20.07
N ASP A 6 59.32 -3.67 19.94
CA ASP A 6 59.88 -3.15 18.69
C ASP A 6 59.97 -4.25 17.62
N ASP A 7 60.31 -5.49 18.02
CA ASP A 7 60.33 -6.63 17.10
C ASP A 7 58.93 -6.97 16.58
N ILE A 8 57.91 -6.88 17.45
CA ILE A 8 56.50 -7.11 17.06
C ILE A 8 56.04 -6.02 16.08
N ALA A 9 56.33 -4.75 16.36
CA ALA A 9 55.99 -3.66 15.47
C ALA A 9 56.69 -3.78 14.11
N ALA A 10 57.99 -4.12 14.11
CA ALA A 10 58.76 -4.34 12.90
C ALA A 10 58.23 -5.53 12.08
N LEU A 11 57.82 -6.62 12.74
CA LEU A 11 57.21 -7.78 12.09
C LEU A 11 55.91 -7.40 11.38
N LEU A 12 54.98 -6.75 12.10
CA LEU A 12 53.66 -6.37 11.57
C LEU A 12 53.79 -5.43 10.37
N SER A 13 54.72 -4.48 10.43
CA SER A 13 54.99 -3.56 9.32
C SER A 13 55.68 -4.22 8.14
N ARG A 14 56.58 -5.19 8.37
CA ARG A 14 57.38 -5.82 7.31
C ARG A 14 56.57 -6.85 6.51
N GLU A 15 55.71 -7.61 7.17
CA GLU A 15 54.97 -8.71 6.56
C GLU A 15 53.51 -8.36 6.23
N GLY A 16 53.05 -7.17 6.61
CA GLY A 16 51.78 -6.61 6.14
C GLY A 16 51.78 -6.39 4.62
N SER A 17 50.60 -6.24 4.02
CA SER A 17 50.46 -5.87 2.62
C SER A 17 50.81 -4.40 2.37
N GLY A 18 50.58 -3.54 3.36
CA GLY A 18 50.71 -2.08 3.21
C GLY A 18 49.63 -1.43 2.33
N LEU A 19 48.63 -2.20 1.92
CA LEU A 19 47.49 -1.75 1.12
C LEU A 19 46.31 -1.37 2.00
N THR A 20 45.43 -0.53 1.48
CA THR A 20 44.14 -0.30 2.13
C THR A 20 43.24 -1.54 2.01
N PRO A 21 42.23 -1.71 2.89
CA PRO A 21 41.30 -2.84 2.80
C PRO A 21 40.64 -3.01 1.43
N ASP A 22 40.27 -1.92 0.75
CA ASP A 22 39.59 -1.96 -0.55
C ASP A 22 40.52 -2.33 -1.72
N GLU A 23 41.83 -2.14 -1.54
CA GLU A 23 42.85 -2.49 -2.54
C GLU A 23 43.44 -3.88 -2.32
N TYR A 24 43.23 -4.46 -1.14
CA TYR A 24 43.79 -5.75 -0.78
C TYR A 24 42.95 -6.89 -1.34
N ASP A 25 43.60 -7.79 -2.07
CA ASP A 25 43.00 -9.03 -2.57
C ASP A 25 43.86 -10.22 -2.12
N GLU A 26 43.32 -11.08 -1.26
CA GLU A 26 44.03 -12.28 -0.78
C GLU A 26 44.38 -13.24 -1.94
N SER A 27 43.63 -13.20 -3.05
CA SER A 27 43.85 -14.09 -4.19
C SER A 27 45.10 -13.78 -5.01
N VAL A 28 45.65 -12.56 -4.88
CA VAL A 28 46.89 -12.16 -5.56
C VAL A 28 48.15 -12.38 -4.71
N GLU A 29 47.99 -12.79 -3.45
CA GLU A 29 49.10 -13.08 -2.55
C GLU A 29 49.87 -14.34 -2.98
N GLN A 30 51.14 -14.41 -2.59
CA GLN A 30 51.95 -15.60 -2.85
C GLN A 30 51.39 -16.82 -2.12
N GLU A 31 51.41 -17.98 -2.79
CA GLU A 31 50.97 -19.23 -2.18
C GLU A 31 51.74 -19.48 -0.86
N GLY A 32 50.99 -19.70 0.22
CA GLY A 32 51.54 -19.88 1.56
C GLY A 32 51.83 -18.60 2.36
N ALA A 33 51.54 -17.41 1.82
CA ALA A 33 51.74 -16.14 2.54
C ALA A 33 50.96 -16.09 3.86
N ARG A 34 49.70 -16.52 3.87
CA ARG A 34 48.88 -16.65 5.09
C ARG A 34 49.52 -17.61 6.10
N THR A 35 49.91 -18.81 5.68
CA THR A 35 50.58 -19.80 6.55
C THR A 35 51.85 -19.22 7.17
N ARG A 36 52.69 -18.56 6.36
CA ARG A 36 53.91 -17.90 6.83
C ARG A 36 53.61 -16.82 7.86
N ARG A 37 52.63 -15.95 7.61
CA ARG A 37 52.18 -14.92 8.57
C ARG A 37 51.69 -15.55 9.88
N THR A 38 50.89 -16.62 9.79
CA THR A 38 50.40 -17.37 10.95
C THR A 38 51.55 -17.94 11.79
N GLU A 39 52.54 -18.57 11.17
CA GLU A 39 53.72 -19.11 11.87
C GLU A 39 54.53 -18.01 12.58
N LEU A 40 54.68 -16.85 11.94
CA LEU A 40 55.39 -15.70 12.52
C LEU A 40 54.68 -15.10 13.74
N LEU A 41 53.37 -15.30 13.88
CA LEU A 41 52.59 -14.84 15.04
C LEU A 41 52.69 -15.78 16.24
N GLY A 42 53.21 -17.00 16.09
CA GLY A 42 53.36 -17.95 17.20
C GLY A 42 54.15 -17.40 18.40
N PRO A 43 55.38 -16.87 18.19
CA PRO A 43 56.15 -16.24 19.27
C PRO A 43 55.49 -14.98 19.84
N VAL A 44 54.68 -14.28 19.05
CA VAL A 44 53.91 -13.11 19.49
C VAL A 44 52.81 -13.53 20.46
N LEU A 45 52.10 -14.62 20.16
CA LEU A 45 51.08 -15.20 21.05
C LEU A 45 51.70 -15.67 22.36
N GLU A 46 52.83 -16.39 22.32
CA GLU A 46 53.56 -16.80 23.53
C GLU A 46 53.93 -15.60 24.40
N THR A 47 54.35 -14.49 23.78
CA THR A 47 54.67 -13.24 24.48
C THR A 47 53.42 -12.63 25.13
N CYS A 48 52.29 -12.59 24.41
CA CYS A 48 51.03 -12.09 24.96
C CYS A 48 50.56 -12.90 26.17
N GLN A 49 50.62 -14.23 26.09
CA GLN A 49 50.25 -15.14 27.17
C GLN A 49 51.13 -14.94 28.40
N GLN A 50 52.46 -14.86 28.22
CA GLN A 50 53.40 -14.61 29.33
C GLN A 50 53.14 -13.27 30.02
N LEU A 51 52.90 -12.21 29.26
CA LEU A 51 52.62 -10.88 29.80
C LEU A 51 51.28 -10.84 30.54
N TRP A 52 50.26 -11.56 30.05
CA TRP A 52 48.98 -11.71 30.72
C TRP A 52 49.10 -12.47 32.04
N ASP A 53 49.75 -13.64 32.04
CA ASP A 53 49.91 -14.49 33.22
C ASP A 53 50.72 -13.81 34.34
N THR A 54 51.63 -12.90 33.96
CA THR A 54 52.43 -12.11 34.90
C THR A 54 51.80 -10.78 35.29
N GLY A 55 50.67 -10.40 34.69
CA GLY A 55 50.00 -9.11 34.91
C GLY A 55 50.79 -7.90 34.42
N ASN A 56 51.77 -8.08 33.52
CA ASN A 56 52.68 -7.03 33.08
C ASN A 56 51.95 -5.96 32.24
N GLU A 57 52.22 -4.68 32.51
CA GLU A 57 51.65 -3.53 31.79
C GLU A 57 52.17 -3.40 30.35
N GLU A 58 53.30 -4.03 30.01
CA GLU A 58 53.81 -4.09 28.64
C GLU A 58 52.84 -4.76 27.66
N LEU A 59 51.90 -5.59 28.16
CA LEU A 59 50.82 -6.16 27.35
C LEU A 59 49.95 -5.07 26.70
N ASP A 60 49.78 -3.93 27.35
CA ASP A 60 48.96 -2.83 26.82
C ASP A 60 49.62 -2.27 25.54
N ILE A 61 50.95 -2.17 25.53
CA ILE A 61 51.75 -1.69 24.40
C ILE A 61 51.81 -2.74 23.29
N VAL A 62 52.01 -4.02 23.64
CA VAL A 62 51.96 -5.12 22.65
C VAL A 62 50.59 -5.18 21.96
N SER A 63 49.51 -5.05 22.74
CA SER A 63 48.14 -5.03 22.23
C SER A 63 47.88 -3.81 21.35
N GLU A 64 48.47 -2.65 21.66
CA GLU A 64 48.44 -1.48 20.77
C GLU A 64 49.03 -1.83 19.40
N LYS A 65 50.22 -2.44 19.35
CA LYS A 65 50.87 -2.80 18.08
C LYS A 65 50.06 -3.80 17.27
N LEU A 66 49.47 -4.81 17.92
CA LEU A 66 48.55 -5.74 17.28
C LEU A 66 47.26 -5.05 16.80
N GLY A 67 46.72 -4.12 17.58
CA GLY A 67 45.56 -3.32 17.21
C GLY A 67 45.81 -2.35 16.06
N ASP A 68 47.04 -1.87 15.89
CA ASP A 68 47.47 -1.08 14.73
C ASP A 68 47.69 -1.99 13.51
N GLY A 69 48.38 -3.13 13.69
CA GLY A 69 48.68 -4.08 12.62
C GLY A 69 47.43 -4.75 12.03
N SER A 70 46.43 -5.06 12.86
CA SER A 70 45.15 -5.66 12.41
C SER A 70 44.35 -4.80 11.43
N ARG A 71 44.68 -3.51 11.25
CA ARG A 71 44.06 -2.67 10.22
C ARG A 71 44.39 -3.14 8.80
N ASP A 72 45.57 -3.74 8.61
CA ASP A 72 45.98 -4.33 7.34
C ASP A 72 45.26 -5.68 7.16
N ALA A 73 44.50 -5.79 6.07
CA ALA A 73 43.64 -6.93 5.79
C ALA A 73 44.41 -8.25 5.72
N ALA A 74 45.69 -8.22 5.35
CA ALA A 74 46.55 -9.40 5.28
C ALA A 74 46.79 -10.09 6.63
N TRP A 75 46.56 -9.38 7.74
CA TRP A 75 46.72 -9.92 9.10
C TRP A 75 45.45 -10.53 9.68
N ARG A 76 44.26 -10.22 9.13
CA ARG A 76 42.98 -10.60 9.74
C ARG A 76 42.85 -12.12 9.88
N ALA A 77 43.00 -12.88 8.78
CA ALA A 77 42.91 -14.33 8.83
C ALA A 77 44.05 -14.99 9.64
N PRO A 78 45.33 -14.59 9.50
CA PRO A 78 46.41 -15.06 10.38
C PRO A 78 46.19 -14.83 11.87
N TYR A 79 45.56 -13.72 12.29
CA TYR A 79 45.25 -13.47 13.70
C TYR A 79 44.26 -14.51 14.25
N GLY A 80 43.31 -14.96 13.43
CA GLY A 80 42.41 -16.05 13.75
C GLY A 80 43.10 -17.41 13.83
N ASP A 81 43.92 -17.73 12.82
CA ASP A 81 44.58 -19.03 12.70
C ASP A 81 45.67 -19.25 13.74
N SER A 82 46.38 -18.19 14.12
CA SER A 82 47.46 -18.23 15.12
C SER A 82 46.96 -18.36 16.56
N GLY A 83 45.68 -18.06 16.82
CA GLY A 83 45.12 -18.00 18.18
C GLY A 83 45.26 -16.63 18.86
N ILE A 84 45.83 -15.62 18.20
CA ILE A 84 45.88 -14.24 18.72
C ILE A 84 44.46 -13.71 18.98
N LEU A 85 43.53 -13.89 18.03
CA LEU A 85 42.14 -13.49 18.21
C LEU A 85 41.50 -14.22 19.40
N ALA A 86 41.71 -15.53 19.52
CA ALA A 86 41.18 -16.33 20.63
C ALA A 86 41.68 -15.82 21.99
N PHE A 87 42.98 -15.53 22.10
CA PHE A 87 43.56 -14.93 23.30
C PHE A 87 42.87 -13.61 23.69
N PHE A 88 42.64 -12.71 22.74
CA PHE A 88 41.97 -11.44 23.03
C PHE A 88 40.46 -11.59 23.33
N LEU A 89 39.82 -12.62 22.78
CA LEU A 89 38.45 -13.00 23.14
C LEU A 89 38.35 -13.54 24.58
N ASP A 90 39.40 -14.18 25.08
CA ASP A 90 39.51 -14.57 26.50
C ASP A 90 39.79 -13.35 27.40
N VAL A 91 40.69 -12.44 26.97
CA VAL A 91 41.00 -11.21 27.70
C VAL A 91 39.75 -10.34 27.87
N ILE A 92 38.93 -10.15 26.83
CA ILE A 92 37.71 -9.34 26.95
C ILE A 92 36.65 -9.97 27.86
N ALA A 93 36.67 -11.30 28.03
CA ALA A 93 35.79 -12.03 28.93
C ALA A 93 36.20 -11.92 30.41
N ALA A 94 37.43 -11.47 30.71
CA ALA A 94 37.90 -11.30 32.08
C ALA A 94 37.13 -10.21 32.84
N ASP A 95 36.92 -10.42 34.15
CA ASP A 95 36.13 -9.52 35.00
C ASP A 95 36.71 -8.09 35.02
N THR A 96 38.02 -7.98 35.17
CA THR A 96 38.76 -6.72 35.25
C THR A 96 39.85 -6.68 34.20
N VAL A 97 39.76 -5.68 33.30
CA VAL A 97 40.77 -5.43 32.28
C VAL A 97 41.19 -3.96 32.40
N ARG A 98 42.48 -3.69 32.35
CA ARG A 98 43.00 -2.30 32.37
C ARG A 98 42.38 -1.51 31.20
N PRO A 99 42.01 -0.22 31.38
CA PRO A 99 41.36 0.53 30.32
C PRO A 99 42.16 0.63 29.01
N ALA A 100 43.49 0.76 29.09
CA ALA A 100 44.34 0.79 27.90
C ALA A 100 44.32 -0.55 27.18
N LEU A 101 44.53 -1.66 27.90
CA LEU A 101 44.40 -3.01 27.35
C LEU A 101 43.05 -3.23 26.69
N LEU A 102 41.94 -2.91 27.36
CA LEU A 102 40.59 -3.13 26.85
C LEU A 102 40.34 -2.40 25.52
N ARG A 103 40.81 -1.16 25.38
CA ARG A 103 40.72 -0.43 24.10
C ARG A 103 41.41 -1.20 22.98
N HIS A 104 42.62 -1.68 23.23
CA HIS A 104 43.40 -2.39 22.21
C HIS A 104 42.87 -3.79 21.94
N THR A 105 42.38 -4.49 22.95
CA THR A 105 41.65 -5.76 22.80
C THR A 105 40.43 -5.60 21.88
N LEU A 106 39.59 -4.58 22.12
CA LEU A 106 38.46 -4.27 21.25
C LEU A 106 38.91 -4.01 19.81
N ARG A 107 39.95 -3.18 19.62
CA ARG A 107 40.51 -2.91 18.28
C ARG A 107 40.99 -4.18 17.57
N VAL A 108 41.72 -5.06 18.26
CA VAL A 108 42.19 -6.33 17.69
C VAL A 108 41.00 -7.19 17.27
N ILE A 109 39.98 -7.35 18.13
CA ILE A 109 38.79 -8.14 17.82
C ILE A 109 38.05 -7.58 16.59
N GLY A 110 37.67 -6.30 16.62
CA GLY A 110 36.86 -5.70 15.55
C GLY A 110 37.56 -5.64 14.20
N ASN A 111 38.86 -5.37 14.18
CA ASN A 111 39.64 -5.37 12.95
C ASN A 111 39.86 -6.78 12.41
N SER A 112 40.10 -7.77 13.28
CA SER A 112 40.27 -9.17 12.86
C SER A 112 38.99 -9.76 12.28
N CYS A 113 37.81 -9.29 12.72
CA CYS A 113 36.52 -9.73 12.21
C CYS A 113 36.05 -8.99 10.95
N ALA A 114 36.66 -7.85 10.60
CA ALA A 114 36.28 -7.09 9.41
C ALA A 114 36.46 -7.92 8.13
N ASP A 115 35.39 -8.10 7.37
CA ASP A 115 35.36 -8.83 6.10
C ASP A 115 35.97 -10.25 6.17
N THR A 116 35.95 -10.87 7.36
CA THR A 116 36.59 -12.17 7.60
C THR A 116 35.64 -13.11 8.35
N ASP A 117 34.79 -13.79 7.60
CA ASP A 117 33.75 -14.69 8.16
C ASP A 117 34.32 -15.81 9.02
N ALA A 118 35.50 -16.34 8.69
CA ALA A 118 36.16 -17.35 9.52
C ALA A 118 36.46 -16.83 10.94
N ASN A 119 36.70 -15.52 11.10
CA ASN A 119 36.92 -14.91 12.41
C ASN A 119 35.62 -14.53 13.10
N ARG A 120 34.60 -14.07 12.35
CA ARG A 120 33.25 -13.88 12.87
C ARG A 120 32.68 -15.20 13.41
N ALA A 121 32.89 -16.31 12.70
CA ALA A 121 32.54 -17.66 13.12
C ALA A 121 33.16 -18.03 14.48
N ARG A 122 34.47 -17.78 14.66
CA ARG A 122 35.17 -18.02 15.94
C ARG A 122 34.54 -17.26 17.11
N VAL A 123 34.11 -16.01 16.89
CA VAL A 123 33.42 -15.21 17.92
C VAL A 123 32.08 -15.85 18.32
N VAL A 124 31.30 -16.30 17.33
CA VAL A 124 29.98 -16.90 17.53
C VAL A 124 30.08 -18.31 18.15
N GLU A 125 30.92 -19.18 17.59
CA GLU A 125 31.13 -20.55 18.05
C GLU A 125 31.69 -20.60 19.48
N GLY A 126 32.56 -19.65 19.84
CA GLY A 126 33.09 -19.49 21.19
C GLY A 126 32.13 -18.78 22.17
N ASN A 127 30.94 -18.36 21.72
CA ASN A 127 29.97 -17.61 22.52
C ASN A 127 30.57 -16.35 23.19
N HIS A 128 31.40 -15.60 22.45
CA HIS A 128 32.09 -14.43 22.99
C HIS A 128 31.28 -13.13 22.86
N LEU A 129 30.22 -13.10 22.04
CA LEU A 129 29.35 -11.93 21.86
C LEU A 129 28.82 -11.35 23.17
N PRO A 130 28.27 -12.12 24.14
CA PRO A 130 27.83 -11.59 25.42
C PRO A 130 28.92 -10.80 26.18
N SER A 131 30.17 -11.27 26.15
CA SER A 131 31.31 -10.60 26.79
C SER A 131 31.64 -9.26 26.13
N ILE A 132 31.51 -9.17 24.80
CA ILE A 132 31.70 -7.92 24.04
C ILE A 132 30.55 -6.96 24.31
N ILE A 133 29.30 -7.44 24.26
CA ILE A 133 28.08 -6.65 24.49
C ILE A 133 28.08 -6.02 25.89
N ARG A 134 28.53 -6.74 26.93
CA ARG A 134 28.66 -6.20 28.29
C ARG A 134 29.49 -4.91 28.34
N ARG A 135 30.44 -4.71 27.42
CA ARG A 135 31.29 -3.51 27.38
C ARG A 135 30.57 -2.26 26.86
N VAL A 136 29.40 -2.41 26.22
CA VAL A 136 28.57 -1.28 25.73
C VAL A 136 28.12 -0.37 26.88
N GLN A 137 28.00 -0.91 28.10
CA GLN A 137 27.53 -0.16 29.28
C GLN A 137 28.49 0.95 29.73
N ASP A 138 29.76 0.88 29.35
CA ASP A 138 30.74 1.92 29.67
C ASP A 138 30.89 2.88 28.48
N GLU A 139 30.28 4.05 28.59
CA GLU A 139 30.28 5.09 27.56
C GLU A 139 31.69 5.51 27.11
N THR A 140 32.73 5.32 27.95
CA THR A 140 34.11 5.66 27.59
C THR A 140 34.68 4.78 26.48
N PHE A 141 34.10 3.60 26.25
CA PHE A 141 34.51 2.65 25.23
C PHE A 141 33.61 2.62 24.00
N VAL A 142 32.52 3.41 23.96
CA VAL A 142 31.61 3.50 22.79
C VAL A 142 32.34 3.69 21.46
N PRO A 143 33.39 4.56 21.36
CA PRO A 143 34.19 4.71 20.15
C PRO A 143 34.84 3.42 19.61
N PHE A 144 34.95 2.40 20.44
CA PHE A 144 35.55 1.11 20.11
C PHE A 144 34.50 0.01 20.06
N THR A 145 33.65 -0.12 21.09
CA THR A 145 32.69 -1.22 21.20
C THR A 145 31.64 -1.19 20.09
N VAL A 146 31.11 -0.02 19.72
CA VAL A 146 30.08 0.08 18.68
C VAL A 146 30.62 -0.33 17.30
N PRO A 147 31.76 0.21 16.81
CA PRO A 147 32.36 -0.25 15.55
C PRO A 147 32.74 -1.73 15.57
N VAL A 148 33.25 -2.25 16.70
CA VAL A 148 33.60 -3.67 16.83
C VAL A 148 32.38 -4.56 16.66
N LEU A 149 31.28 -4.23 17.34
CA LEU A 149 30.02 -4.96 17.18
C LEU A 149 29.51 -4.88 15.74
N TYR A 150 29.54 -3.70 15.12
CA TYR A 150 29.14 -3.55 13.73
C TYR A 150 29.96 -4.46 12.79
N ASN A 151 31.29 -4.46 12.90
CA ASN A 151 32.18 -5.28 12.06
C ASN A 151 31.95 -6.79 12.22
N ILE A 152 31.58 -7.24 13.43
CA ILE A 152 31.25 -8.65 13.71
C ILE A 152 29.92 -9.04 13.04
N LEU A 153 28.97 -8.10 12.94
CA LEU A 153 27.59 -8.37 12.53
C LEU A 153 27.32 -8.11 11.04
N VAL A 154 27.99 -7.12 10.46
CA VAL A 154 27.76 -6.71 9.06
C VAL A 154 28.06 -7.88 8.12
N ASP A 155 27.11 -8.17 7.23
CA ASP A 155 27.14 -9.24 6.24
C ASP A 155 27.35 -10.67 6.80
N TYR A 156 27.07 -10.89 8.09
CA TYR A 156 27.23 -12.20 8.73
C TYR A 156 26.07 -12.57 9.66
N GLU A 157 25.05 -13.21 9.07
CA GLU A 157 23.78 -13.58 9.71
C GLU A 157 23.94 -14.39 11.03
N PRO A 158 24.86 -15.39 11.16
CA PRO A 158 25.00 -16.12 12.42
C PRO A 158 25.36 -15.23 13.61
N ALA A 159 26.16 -14.18 13.40
CA ALA A 159 26.48 -13.23 14.46
C ALA A 159 25.29 -12.31 14.76
N GLN A 160 24.52 -11.89 13.75
CA GLN A 160 23.31 -11.07 13.92
C GLN A 160 22.30 -11.79 14.83
N LEU A 161 22.01 -13.06 14.53
CA LEU A 161 21.13 -13.89 15.35
C LEU A 161 21.67 -14.08 16.78
N SER A 162 22.97 -14.39 16.93
CA SER A 162 23.58 -14.57 18.25
C SER A 162 23.56 -13.27 19.08
N ALA A 163 23.76 -12.11 18.46
CA ALA A 163 23.69 -10.82 19.14
C ALA A 163 22.27 -10.44 19.55
N SER A 164 21.25 -10.75 18.72
CA SER A 164 19.83 -10.63 19.08
C SER A 164 19.51 -11.50 20.30
N GLN A 165 19.92 -12.77 20.30
CA GLN A 165 19.73 -13.70 21.43
C GLN A 165 20.45 -13.23 22.71
N ALA A 166 21.54 -12.48 22.57
CA ALA A 166 22.27 -11.87 23.67
C ALA A 166 21.72 -10.50 24.12
N ASN A 167 20.55 -10.08 23.62
CA ASN A 167 19.88 -8.81 23.95
C ASN A 167 20.74 -7.57 23.65
N LEU A 168 21.44 -7.56 22.51
CA LEU A 168 22.22 -6.38 22.09
C LEU A 168 21.31 -5.14 21.93
N ASN A 169 20.09 -5.31 21.40
CA ASN A 169 19.14 -4.20 21.27
C ASN A 169 18.89 -3.47 22.60
N GLU A 170 18.69 -4.19 23.72
CA GLU A 170 18.45 -3.59 25.03
C GLU A 170 19.61 -2.67 25.45
N HIS A 171 20.84 -3.11 25.22
CA HIS A 171 22.05 -2.36 25.57
C HIS A 171 22.23 -1.12 24.67
N LEU A 172 21.96 -1.26 23.37
CA LEU A 172 22.03 -0.14 22.43
C LEU A 172 20.92 0.89 22.70
N THR A 173 19.72 0.45 23.04
CA THR A 173 18.60 1.32 23.41
C THR A 173 18.89 2.10 24.69
N ALA A 174 19.50 1.45 25.69
CA ALA A 174 19.97 2.13 26.90
C ALA A 174 21.03 3.20 26.58
N LEU A 175 21.97 2.89 25.67
CA LEU A 175 23.00 3.84 25.25
C LEU A 175 22.42 5.04 24.48
N LEU A 176 21.44 4.81 23.60
CA LEU A 176 20.70 5.85 22.88
C LEU A 176 19.86 6.73 23.81
N SER A 177 19.45 6.21 24.96
CA SER A 177 18.70 6.94 25.98
C SER A 177 19.58 7.81 26.90
N SER A 178 20.91 7.71 26.77
CA SER A 178 21.82 8.43 27.64
C SER A 178 21.70 9.96 27.46
N PRO A 179 21.77 10.74 28.55
CA PRO A 179 21.83 12.20 28.45
C PRO A 179 23.13 12.70 27.78
N ARG A 180 24.14 11.82 27.60
CA ARG A 180 25.42 12.13 26.97
C ARG A 180 25.52 11.69 25.50
N ILE A 181 24.41 11.26 24.90
CA ILE A 181 24.36 10.78 23.50
C ILE A 181 25.07 11.70 22.50
N SER A 182 24.97 13.02 22.67
CA SER A 182 25.64 13.99 21.81
C SER A 182 27.18 13.94 21.86
N ALA A 183 27.78 13.40 22.92
CA ALA A 183 29.23 13.25 23.04
C ALA A 183 29.80 12.16 22.12
N TYR A 184 28.95 11.27 21.62
CA TYR A 184 29.32 10.18 20.73
C TYR A 184 28.38 10.09 19.51
N ALA A 185 27.87 11.25 19.07
CA ALA A 185 27.01 11.40 17.89
C ALA A 185 27.54 10.67 16.63
N PRO A 186 28.85 10.70 16.28
CA PRO A 186 29.37 9.98 15.10
C PRO A 186 29.15 8.47 15.12
N TYR A 187 28.88 7.88 16.29
CA TYR A 187 28.64 6.45 16.45
C TYR A 187 27.16 6.09 16.41
N VAL A 188 26.24 7.06 16.42
CA VAL A 188 24.79 6.82 16.37
C VAL A 188 24.39 6.16 15.05
N SER A 189 24.98 6.56 13.92
CA SER A 189 24.75 5.92 12.62
C SER A 189 25.12 4.42 12.67
N TYR A 190 26.24 4.06 13.30
CA TYR A 190 26.62 2.65 13.49
C TYR A 190 25.65 1.91 14.41
N ILE A 191 25.19 2.52 15.51
CA ILE A 191 24.16 1.94 16.37
C ILE A 191 22.89 1.65 15.56
N CYS A 192 22.45 2.60 14.74
CA CYS A 192 21.26 2.44 13.89
C CYS A 192 21.44 1.33 12.86
N LYS A 193 22.60 1.28 12.17
CA LYS A 193 22.93 0.19 11.23
C LYS A 193 22.90 -1.17 11.92
N THR A 194 23.48 -1.28 13.11
CA THR A 194 23.40 -2.52 13.92
C THR A 194 21.97 -2.87 14.30
N LEU A 195 21.17 -1.92 14.77
CA LEU A 195 19.76 -2.13 15.12
C LEU A 195 18.93 -2.60 13.92
N THR A 196 19.17 -2.03 12.73
CA THR A 196 18.54 -2.48 11.48
C THR A 196 18.88 -3.93 11.17
N LEU A 197 20.15 -4.34 11.30
CA LEU A 197 20.56 -5.75 11.11
C LEU A 197 19.88 -6.69 12.11
N LEU A 198 19.70 -6.27 13.36
CA LEU A 198 19.01 -7.06 14.37
C LEU A 198 17.51 -7.19 14.07
N SER A 199 16.87 -6.12 13.58
CA SER A 199 15.42 -6.08 13.36
C SER A 199 14.88 -7.16 12.40
N THR A 200 15.74 -7.70 11.53
CA THR A 200 15.39 -8.76 10.58
C THR A 200 15.54 -10.17 11.15
N GLN A 201 16.10 -10.32 12.36
CA GLN A 201 16.43 -11.62 12.95
C GLN A 201 15.23 -12.30 13.62
N GLU A 202 15.20 -13.63 13.56
CA GLU A 202 14.10 -14.42 14.10
C GLU A 202 13.92 -14.23 15.62
N GLY A 203 12.72 -13.78 15.99
CA GLY A 203 12.31 -13.55 17.37
C GLY A 203 12.89 -12.28 18.00
N GLU A 204 13.64 -11.45 17.27
CA GLU A 204 14.13 -10.15 17.76
C GLU A 204 12.98 -9.31 18.31
N ALA A 205 11.87 -9.21 17.57
CA ALA A 205 10.73 -8.39 17.96
C ALA A 205 10.13 -8.74 19.34
N GLY A 206 10.27 -9.99 19.80
CA GLY A 206 9.80 -10.42 21.11
C GLY A 206 10.82 -10.22 22.25
N ARG A 207 12.07 -9.87 21.93
CA ARG A 207 13.18 -9.69 22.90
C ARG A 207 13.65 -8.24 23.00
N ALA A 208 13.53 -7.49 21.91
CA ALA A 208 13.94 -6.10 21.82
C ALA A 208 13.21 -5.23 22.84
N ASN A 209 13.88 -4.15 23.25
CA ASN A 209 13.29 -3.15 24.12
C ASN A 209 12.07 -2.52 23.43
N PRO A 210 10.88 -2.50 24.06
CA PRO A 210 9.67 -1.98 23.44
C PRO A 210 9.77 -0.47 23.12
N GLN A 211 10.67 0.27 23.79
CA GLN A 211 10.88 1.69 23.55
C GLN A 211 11.79 1.99 22.35
N THR A 212 12.41 0.97 21.72
CA THR A 212 13.40 1.14 20.65
C THR A 212 12.88 2.06 19.54
N ALA A 213 11.73 1.73 18.93
CA ALA A 213 11.18 2.49 17.82
C ALA A 213 10.84 3.93 18.22
N GLN A 214 10.20 4.12 19.37
CA GLN A 214 9.82 5.45 19.87
C GLN A 214 11.05 6.32 20.17
N LEU A 215 12.08 5.74 20.79
CA LEU A 215 13.33 6.44 21.08
C LEU A 215 14.03 6.88 19.79
N LEU A 216 14.14 6.01 18.80
CA LEU A 216 14.75 6.33 17.50
C LEU A 216 14.00 7.46 16.79
N LEU A 217 12.67 7.42 16.76
CA LEU A 217 11.85 8.50 16.20
C LEU A 217 12.03 9.82 16.96
N LYS A 218 12.14 9.76 18.29
CA LYS A 218 12.40 10.94 19.13
C LYS A 218 13.79 11.53 18.85
N LEU A 219 14.82 10.69 18.71
CA LEU A 219 16.17 11.13 18.36
C LEU A 219 16.22 11.70 16.93
N ALA A 220 15.40 11.18 16.01
CA ALA A 220 15.23 11.72 14.67
C ALA A 220 14.60 13.12 14.66
N GLN A 221 14.08 13.62 15.79
CA GLN A 221 13.64 15.02 15.97
C GLN A 221 14.71 15.92 16.63
N ASN A 222 15.84 15.36 17.09
CA ASN A 222 16.89 16.12 17.74
C ASN A 222 17.84 16.76 16.71
N PRO A 223 17.90 18.09 16.58
CA PRO A 223 18.79 18.73 15.60
C PRO A 223 20.27 18.49 15.87
N ALA A 224 20.67 18.19 17.12
CA ALA A 224 22.06 17.92 17.46
C ALA A 224 22.55 16.53 17.00
N LEU A 225 21.64 15.64 16.60
CA LEU A 225 21.94 14.27 16.18
C LEU A 225 21.45 13.95 14.77
N ALA A 226 20.50 14.71 14.24
CA ALA A 226 19.82 14.39 12.98
C ALA A 226 19.64 15.66 12.13
N SER A 227 20.60 16.58 12.12
CA SER A 227 20.60 17.73 11.21
C SER A 227 20.91 17.33 9.78
N GLU A 228 21.76 16.33 9.60
CA GLU A 228 22.18 15.81 8.31
C GLU A 228 21.24 14.70 7.83
N VAL A 229 21.15 14.53 6.51
CA VAL A 229 20.27 13.54 5.88
C VAL A 229 20.70 12.13 6.24
N GLU A 230 22.01 11.83 6.22
CA GLU A 230 22.52 10.51 6.58
C GLU A 230 22.07 10.10 8.00
N ASP A 231 22.29 10.96 8.99
CA ASP A 231 21.93 10.67 10.38
C ASP A 231 20.41 10.52 10.58
N PHE A 232 19.63 11.43 9.99
CA PHE A 232 18.17 11.34 10.03
C PHE A 232 17.67 10.03 9.41
N THR A 233 18.18 9.68 8.22
CA THR A 233 17.77 8.47 7.50
C THR A 233 18.16 7.20 8.24
N ALA A 234 19.34 7.15 8.88
CA ALA A 234 19.77 6.03 9.70
C ALA A 234 18.81 5.77 10.87
N LEU A 235 18.41 6.82 11.59
CA LEU A 235 17.48 6.72 12.73
C LEU A 235 16.09 6.24 12.31
N VAL A 236 15.51 6.83 11.26
CA VAL A 236 14.14 6.47 10.84
C VAL A 236 14.10 5.10 10.17
N LYS A 237 15.13 4.69 9.42
CA LYS A 237 15.21 3.34 8.85
C LYS A 237 15.28 2.27 9.96
N ALA A 238 16.10 2.49 10.99
CA ALA A 238 16.15 1.59 12.14
C ALA A 238 14.80 1.54 12.88
N ALA A 239 14.13 2.69 13.08
CA ALA A 239 12.81 2.73 13.69
C ALA A 239 11.77 1.95 12.87
N SER A 240 11.73 2.18 11.55
CA SER A 240 10.84 1.49 10.62
C SER A 240 11.06 -0.03 10.60
N GLY A 241 12.31 -0.50 10.74
CA GLY A 241 12.62 -1.93 10.84
C GLY A 241 11.87 -2.61 12.00
N TYR A 242 11.86 -1.98 13.18
CA TYR A 242 11.09 -2.49 14.33
C TYR A 242 9.58 -2.29 14.17
N LEU A 243 9.14 -1.19 13.54
CA LEU A 243 7.72 -0.95 13.25
C LEU A 243 7.12 -1.91 12.22
N GLY A 244 7.94 -2.72 11.54
CA GLY A 244 7.46 -3.85 10.73
C GLY A 244 6.83 -5.00 11.54
N SER A 245 6.95 -4.99 12.88
CA SER A 245 6.34 -5.98 13.76
C SER A 245 5.09 -5.46 14.48
N GLU A 246 4.04 -6.28 14.54
CA GLU A 246 2.78 -5.97 15.23
C GLU A 246 2.96 -5.57 16.71
N ILE A 247 3.96 -6.11 17.42
CA ILE A 247 4.20 -5.77 18.83
C ILE A 247 4.54 -4.28 18.98
N PHE A 248 5.46 -3.79 18.14
CA PHE A 248 5.83 -2.37 18.15
C PHE A 248 4.71 -1.49 17.59
N GLN A 249 3.98 -1.96 16.58
CA GLN A 249 2.82 -1.21 16.05
C GLN A 249 1.75 -0.99 17.13
N ARG A 250 1.41 -2.03 17.90
CA ARG A 250 0.48 -1.91 19.02
C ARG A 250 1.00 -0.98 20.13
N ASP A 251 2.29 -1.03 20.44
CA ASP A 251 2.90 -0.12 21.41
C ASP A 251 2.87 1.35 20.93
N MET A 252 2.96 1.59 19.62
CA MET A 252 2.79 2.94 19.03
C MET A 252 1.36 3.47 19.15
N ILE A 253 0.35 2.59 19.02
CA ILE A 253 -1.08 2.92 19.09
C ILE A 253 -1.51 3.17 20.54
N THR A 254 -1.07 2.31 21.44
CA THR A 254 -1.52 2.34 22.85
C THR A 254 -0.73 3.33 23.70
N GLY A 255 0.49 3.68 23.29
CA GLY A 255 1.34 4.68 23.95
C GLY A 255 1.35 6.05 23.26
N ASP A 256 2.38 6.85 23.57
CA ASP A 256 2.58 8.20 23.02
C ASP A 256 3.48 8.21 21.77
N GLY A 257 3.66 7.06 21.11
CA GLY A 257 4.60 6.88 20.03
C GLY A 257 4.13 7.46 18.69
N LEU A 258 2.84 7.33 18.36
CA LEU A 258 2.32 7.73 17.04
C LEU A 258 2.56 9.20 16.66
N PRO A 259 2.46 10.19 17.58
CA PRO A 259 2.90 11.56 17.29
C PRO A 259 4.34 11.67 16.80
N LEU A 260 5.28 10.88 17.36
CA LEU A 260 6.69 10.89 16.95
C LEU A 260 6.86 10.37 15.51
N LEU A 261 6.06 9.37 15.12
CA LEU A 261 6.03 8.87 13.74
C LEU A 261 5.50 9.93 12.78
N LEU A 262 4.43 10.64 13.16
CA LEU A 262 3.88 11.73 12.35
C LEU A 262 4.89 12.88 12.22
N ASP A 263 5.56 13.26 13.30
CA ASP A 263 6.60 14.29 13.28
C ASP A 263 7.79 13.87 12.40
N ALA A 264 8.18 12.59 12.41
CA ALA A 264 9.24 12.06 11.53
C ALA A 264 8.84 12.14 10.05
N ILE A 265 7.60 11.79 9.71
CA ILE A 265 7.06 11.92 8.35
C ILE A 265 7.03 13.39 7.92
N ALA A 266 6.50 14.28 8.77
CA ALA A 266 6.48 15.71 8.48
C ALA A 266 7.89 16.23 8.21
N ARG A 267 8.84 15.95 9.12
CA ARG A 267 10.24 16.36 8.99
C ARG A 267 10.89 15.81 7.72
N ALA A 268 10.68 14.53 7.40
CA ALA A 268 11.23 13.90 6.21
C ALA A 268 10.84 14.63 4.92
N HIS A 269 9.64 15.23 4.87
CA HIS A 269 9.11 15.95 3.71
C HIS A 269 9.37 17.45 3.72
N THR A 270 9.41 18.09 4.90
CA THR A 270 9.51 19.56 5.01
C THR A 270 10.91 20.07 5.32
N ALA A 271 11.75 19.28 5.99
CA ALA A 271 13.09 19.72 6.40
C ALA A 271 14.17 19.37 5.36
N PHE A 272 13.91 18.38 4.49
CA PHE A 272 14.86 17.89 3.51
C PHE A 272 14.25 17.96 2.11
N SER A 273 14.91 18.66 1.19
CA SER A 273 14.46 18.80 -0.20
C SER A 273 15.30 17.89 -1.10
N LEU A 274 14.65 16.93 -1.78
CA LEU A 274 15.35 16.02 -2.71
C LEU A 274 16.06 16.79 -3.83
N ASP A 275 15.44 17.86 -4.34
CA ASP A 275 16.00 18.67 -5.42
C ASP A 275 17.23 19.50 -5.00
N GLN A 276 17.55 19.55 -3.70
CA GLN A 276 18.69 20.28 -3.15
C GLN A 276 19.84 19.35 -2.75
N LEU A 277 19.68 18.03 -2.88
CA LEU A 277 20.74 17.07 -2.58
C LEU A 277 21.60 16.87 -3.82
N GLU A 278 22.89 17.15 -3.69
CA GLU A 278 23.88 16.92 -4.75
C GLU A 278 24.35 15.45 -4.76
N ASP A 279 24.34 14.79 -3.61
CA ASP A 279 24.72 13.39 -3.44
C ASP A 279 23.57 12.45 -3.83
N GLU A 280 23.80 11.62 -4.85
CA GLU A 280 22.82 10.66 -5.35
C GLU A 280 22.47 9.56 -4.32
N ASP A 281 23.43 9.15 -3.49
CA ASP A 281 23.25 8.12 -2.47
C ASP A 281 22.45 8.68 -1.27
N GLU A 282 22.71 9.93 -0.87
CA GLU A 282 21.88 10.60 0.14
C GLU A 282 20.43 10.77 -0.35
N ALA A 283 20.26 11.19 -1.61
CA ALA A 283 18.95 11.34 -2.22
C ALA A 283 18.20 10.00 -2.32
N ALA A 284 18.90 8.90 -2.64
CA ALA A 284 18.35 7.55 -2.63
C ALA A 284 17.96 7.12 -1.21
N SER A 285 18.84 7.32 -0.23
CA SER A 285 18.59 6.96 1.17
C SER A 285 17.39 7.72 1.75
N LEU A 286 17.22 9.00 1.42
CA LEU A 286 16.07 9.79 1.84
C LEU A 286 14.76 9.31 1.19
N LYS A 287 14.79 8.91 -0.08
CA LYS A 287 13.63 8.31 -0.76
C LYS A 287 13.21 7.01 -0.06
N GLU A 288 14.16 6.13 0.23
CA GLU A 288 13.91 4.89 0.97
C GLU A 288 13.36 5.15 2.37
N ALA A 289 13.92 6.12 3.09
CA ALA A 289 13.44 6.51 4.41
C ALA A 289 11.99 7.02 4.37
N ARG A 290 11.63 7.84 3.39
CA ARG A 290 10.25 8.30 3.18
C ARG A 290 9.29 7.14 2.91
N LEU A 291 9.70 6.18 2.07
CA LEU A 291 8.92 4.98 1.80
C LEU A 291 8.74 4.11 3.05
N ALA A 292 9.80 3.91 3.83
CA ALA A 292 9.77 3.13 5.07
C ALA A 292 8.87 3.77 6.14
N LEU A 293 8.89 5.11 6.25
CA LEU A 293 7.99 5.84 7.13
C LEU A 293 6.53 5.77 6.68
N GLN A 294 6.29 5.84 5.36
CA GLN A 294 4.93 5.71 4.80
C GLN A 294 4.38 4.29 5.00
N ALA A 295 5.20 3.25 4.83
CA ALA A 295 4.83 1.86 5.12
C ALA A 295 4.50 1.69 6.61
N ALA A 296 5.36 2.19 7.51
CA ALA A 296 5.09 2.15 8.94
C ALA A 296 3.78 2.87 9.33
N LEU A 297 3.46 4.01 8.71
CA LEU A 297 2.17 4.68 8.92
C LEU A 297 1.00 3.82 8.43
N ALA A 298 1.15 3.17 7.26
CA ALA A 298 0.14 2.29 6.70
C ALA A 298 -0.16 1.13 7.65
N ASP A 299 0.87 0.46 8.14
CA ASP A 299 0.75 -0.70 9.03
C ASP A 299 0.15 -0.31 10.38
N VAL A 300 0.67 0.74 11.02
CA VAL A 300 0.20 1.21 12.33
C VAL A 300 -1.26 1.67 12.26
N THR A 301 -1.64 2.46 11.25
CA THR A 301 -3.02 2.94 11.12
C THR A 301 -3.96 1.85 10.57
N GLY A 302 -3.40 0.84 9.90
CA GLY A 302 -4.08 -0.35 9.39
C GLY A 302 -4.51 -1.31 10.49
N HIS A 303 -3.96 -1.21 11.70
CA HIS A 303 -4.32 -2.08 12.83
C HIS A 303 -5.75 -1.82 13.34
N ASP A 304 -6.45 -2.88 13.76
CA ASP A 304 -7.84 -2.79 14.25
C ASP A 304 -8.01 -1.99 15.55
N GLU A 305 -6.94 -1.80 16.33
CA GLU A 305 -6.96 -1.05 17.58
C GLU A 305 -6.86 0.46 17.33
N PHE A 306 -6.38 0.89 16.16
CA PHE A 306 -6.14 2.29 15.83
C PHE A 306 -7.38 3.18 16.03
N PRO A 307 -8.57 2.85 15.50
CA PRO A 307 -9.76 3.69 15.70
C PRO A 307 -10.23 3.80 17.16
N ALA A 308 -9.98 2.76 17.97
CA ALA A 308 -10.38 2.73 19.38
C ALA A 308 -9.51 3.65 20.24
N HIS A 309 -8.22 3.75 19.92
CA HIS A 309 -7.26 4.59 20.64
C HIS A 309 -7.17 6.02 20.10
N HIS A 310 -7.40 6.21 18.79
CA HIS A 310 -7.25 7.50 18.10
C HIS A 310 -8.56 7.94 17.44
N ALA A 311 -9.61 8.08 18.24
CA ALA A 311 -10.90 8.61 17.78
C ALA A 311 -10.80 10.08 17.33
N LEU A 312 -11.74 10.51 16.48
CA LEU A 312 -11.82 11.91 16.04
C LEU A 312 -11.86 12.90 17.23
N GLY A 313 -11.20 14.04 17.08
CA GLY A 313 -11.03 15.04 18.13
C GLY A 313 -9.85 14.79 19.08
N THR A 314 -9.14 13.66 18.93
CA THR A 314 -7.84 13.43 19.59
C THR A 314 -6.68 14.03 18.77
N PRO A 315 -5.48 14.25 19.36
CA PRO A 315 -4.39 14.93 18.67
C PRO A 315 -3.94 14.30 17.35
N VAL A 316 -3.90 12.97 17.25
CA VAL A 316 -3.42 12.26 16.06
C VAL A 316 -4.31 12.54 14.83
N PRO A 317 -5.64 12.29 14.86
CA PRO A 317 -6.52 12.67 13.77
C PRO A 317 -6.53 14.18 13.47
N GLU A 318 -6.38 15.05 14.46
CA GLU A 318 -6.28 16.50 14.21
C GLU A 318 -5.02 16.87 13.41
N THR A 319 -3.87 16.24 13.71
CA THR A 319 -2.66 16.39 12.89
C THR A 319 -2.90 15.92 11.46
N LEU A 320 -3.51 14.75 11.27
CA LEU A 320 -3.81 14.21 9.93
C LEU A 320 -4.80 15.11 9.16
N LEU A 321 -5.83 15.64 9.83
CA LEU A 321 -6.76 16.61 9.24
C LEU A 321 -6.06 17.91 8.82
N SER A 322 -5.05 18.34 9.57
CA SER A 322 -4.21 19.49 9.18
C SER A 322 -3.40 19.20 7.92
N TRP A 323 -2.86 17.98 7.78
CA TRP A 323 -2.08 17.55 6.63
C TRP A 323 -2.89 17.46 5.33
N LEU A 324 -4.21 17.22 5.40
CA LEU A 324 -5.08 17.33 4.22
C LEU A 324 -5.00 18.70 3.55
N ARG A 325 -4.70 19.76 4.32
CA ARG A 325 -4.56 21.15 3.87
C ARG A 325 -3.11 21.56 3.58
N SER A 326 -2.15 20.66 3.79
CA SER A 326 -0.73 20.95 3.54
C SER A 326 -0.48 21.26 2.06
N SER A 327 0.50 22.09 1.76
CA SER A 327 1.03 22.24 0.40
C SER A 327 1.80 21.00 -0.06
N GLU A 328 2.35 20.23 0.88
CA GLU A 328 3.13 19.03 0.61
C GLU A 328 2.24 17.87 0.16
N PRO A 329 2.33 17.42 -1.11
CA PRO A 329 1.46 16.38 -1.63
C PRO A 329 1.63 15.04 -0.90
N SER A 330 2.85 14.70 -0.48
CA SER A 330 3.11 13.46 0.26
C SER A 330 2.44 13.44 1.64
N LEU A 331 2.42 14.57 2.37
CA LEU A 331 1.71 14.65 3.65
C LEU A 331 0.20 14.54 3.46
N ARG A 332 -0.34 15.12 2.38
CA ARG A 332 -1.75 14.96 2.02
C ARG A 332 -2.08 13.50 1.73
N SER A 333 -1.24 12.80 0.98
CA SER A 333 -1.40 11.37 0.68
C SER A 333 -1.34 10.51 1.95
N ALA A 334 -0.39 10.79 2.86
CA ALA A 334 -0.29 10.12 4.16
C ALA A 334 -1.54 10.34 5.02
N ALA A 335 -2.08 11.56 5.02
CA ALA A 335 -3.33 11.87 5.72
C ALA A 335 -4.54 11.14 5.14
N CYS A 336 -4.67 11.10 3.81
CA CYS A 336 -5.74 10.35 3.14
C CYS A 336 -5.69 8.86 3.51
N LEU A 337 -4.50 8.26 3.54
CA LEU A 337 -4.30 6.87 3.94
C LEU A 337 -4.74 6.63 5.39
N ALA A 338 -4.18 7.38 6.33
CA ALA A 338 -4.43 7.19 7.77
C ALA A 338 -5.89 7.50 8.16
N LEU A 339 -6.48 8.57 7.61
CA LEU A 339 -7.89 8.89 7.84
C LEU A 339 -8.83 7.94 7.11
N GLY A 340 -8.43 7.40 5.96
CA GLY A 340 -9.12 6.31 5.29
C GLY A 340 -9.20 5.08 6.19
N ASN A 341 -8.08 4.72 6.82
CA ASN A 341 -8.00 3.64 7.81
C ASN A 341 -8.75 3.94 9.11
N LEU A 342 -8.96 5.21 9.48
CA LEU A 342 -9.83 5.61 10.59
C LEU A 342 -11.32 5.49 10.22
N SER A 343 -11.66 5.76 8.96
CA SER A 343 -13.02 5.84 8.42
C SER A 343 -13.67 4.46 8.17
N ARG A 344 -13.65 3.58 9.17
CA ARG A 344 -14.18 2.20 9.09
C ARG A 344 -15.64 2.02 9.51
N SER A 345 -16.31 3.08 9.94
CA SER A 345 -17.73 3.05 10.28
C SER A 345 -18.50 4.21 9.65
N ASP A 346 -19.82 4.05 9.56
CA ASP A 346 -20.70 5.10 9.07
C ASP A 346 -20.59 6.35 9.95
N GLU A 347 -20.55 6.20 11.27
CA GLU A 347 -20.45 7.31 12.23
C GLU A 347 -19.20 8.16 12.01
N THR A 348 -18.03 7.51 11.89
CA THR A 348 -16.76 8.20 11.66
C THR A 348 -16.75 8.89 10.30
N SER A 349 -17.22 8.20 9.25
CA SER A 349 -17.32 8.74 7.90
C SER A 349 -18.26 9.95 7.84
N ILE A 350 -19.39 9.90 8.56
CA ILE A 350 -20.35 11.01 8.68
C ILE A 350 -19.72 12.19 9.41
N ALA A 351 -19.02 11.95 10.53
CA ALA A 351 -18.35 13.02 11.27
C ALA A 351 -17.24 13.69 10.45
N LEU A 352 -16.43 12.92 9.71
CA LEU A 352 -15.38 13.43 8.83
C LEU A 352 -15.94 14.36 7.73
N VAL A 353 -17.11 14.04 7.17
CA VAL A 353 -17.76 14.89 6.16
C VAL A 353 -18.49 16.07 6.79
N GLY A 354 -19.36 15.82 7.78
CA GLY A 354 -20.27 16.83 8.33
C GLY A 354 -19.62 17.81 9.30
N THR A 355 -18.74 17.32 10.18
CA THR A 355 -18.12 18.12 11.24
C THR A 355 -16.74 18.63 10.83
N HIS A 356 -15.86 17.73 10.36
CA HIS A 356 -14.47 18.07 10.06
C HIS A 356 -14.24 18.58 8.62
N LEU A 357 -15.25 18.43 7.75
CA LEU A 357 -15.20 18.86 6.35
C LEU A 357 -13.98 18.29 5.59
N ALA A 358 -13.57 17.05 5.90
CA ALA A 358 -12.34 16.43 5.43
C ALA A 358 -12.27 16.27 3.89
N HIS A 359 -13.41 16.27 3.21
CA HIS A 359 -13.51 16.23 1.76
C HIS A 359 -13.11 17.56 1.08
N LYS A 360 -13.32 18.71 1.73
CA LYS A 360 -13.13 20.03 1.09
C LYS A 360 -11.69 20.29 0.62
N PRO A 361 -10.64 19.99 1.40
CA PRO A 361 -9.27 20.19 0.96
C PRO A 361 -8.88 19.33 -0.25
N LEU A 362 -9.63 18.27 -0.54
CA LEU A 362 -9.34 17.33 -1.64
C LEU A 362 -9.97 17.74 -2.97
N ILE A 363 -11.03 18.55 -2.96
CA ILE A 363 -11.72 19.01 -4.18
C ILE A 363 -10.77 19.82 -5.07
N GLY A 364 -9.96 20.71 -4.47
CA GLY A 364 -8.99 21.53 -5.20
C GLY A 364 -7.97 20.70 -5.99
N PRO A 365 -7.17 19.84 -5.33
CA PRO A 365 -6.22 18.95 -5.99
C PRO A 365 -6.86 18.02 -7.05
N ILE A 366 -8.03 17.45 -6.76
CA ILE A 366 -8.77 16.61 -7.73
C ILE A 366 -9.19 17.41 -8.97
N GLY A 367 -9.60 18.66 -8.75
CA GLY A 367 -10.10 19.54 -9.79
C GLY A 367 -9.02 20.28 -10.60
N ASP A 368 -7.74 20.13 -10.25
CA ASP A 368 -6.64 20.90 -10.84
C ASP A 368 -6.00 20.18 -12.04
N PRO A 369 -6.16 20.69 -13.28
CA PRO A 369 -5.08 21.01 -14.20
C PRO A 369 -3.77 20.21 -14.14
N SER A 370 -3.00 20.66 -13.18
CA SER A 370 -1.59 20.39 -12.97
C SER A 370 -1.36 19.19 -12.04
N THR A 371 -2.38 18.75 -11.31
CA THR A 371 -2.27 17.59 -10.43
C THR A 371 -2.44 16.32 -11.26
N SER A 372 -1.32 15.71 -11.65
CA SER A 372 -1.28 14.43 -12.37
C SER A 372 -0.52 13.33 -11.62
N ASP A 373 -0.05 13.61 -10.40
CA ASP A 373 0.63 12.63 -9.56
C ASP A 373 -0.33 11.47 -9.21
N PRO A 374 -0.02 10.23 -9.64
CA PRO A 374 -0.93 9.10 -9.43
C PRO A 374 -1.15 8.75 -7.97
N GLN A 375 -0.14 8.93 -7.10
CA GLN A 375 -0.23 8.62 -5.68
C GLN A 375 -1.15 9.61 -4.95
N VAL A 376 -1.04 10.90 -5.27
CA VAL A 376 -1.89 11.95 -4.70
C VAL A 376 -3.35 11.77 -5.12
N LEU A 377 -3.59 11.54 -6.42
CA LEU A 377 -4.94 11.32 -6.92
C LEU A 377 -5.55 10.03 -6.35
N HIS A 378 -4.80 8.92 -6.39
CA HIS A 378 -5.30 7.64 -5.89
C HIS A 378 -5.61 7.69 -4.39
N SER A 379 -4.73 8.24 -3.56
CA SER A 379 -4.96 8.33 -2.11
C SER A 379 -6.18 9.19 -1.77
N ALA A 380 -6.35 10.35 -2.44
CA ALA A 380 -7.52 11.20 -2.25
C ALA A 380 -8.82 10.50 -2.66
N LEU A 381 -8.83 9.84 -3.83
CA LEU A 381 -10.00 9.10 -4.31
C LEU A 381 -10.35 7.93 -3.39
N SER A 382 -9.36 7.16 -2.93
CA SER A 382 -9.55 6.04 -2.01
C SER A 382 -10.13 6.49 -0.67
N PHE A 383 -9.64 7.60 -0.10
CA PHE A 383 -10.24 8.16 1.11
C PHE A 383 -11.68 8.64 0.88
N LEU A 384 -11.93 9.36 -0.24
CA LEU A 384 -13.28 9.82 -0.59
C LEU A 384 -14.27 8.67 -0.83
N LYS A 385 -13.82 7.50 -1.31
CA LYS A 385 -14.65 6.30 -1.42
C LYS A 385 -15.18 5.87 -0.06
N ASN A 386 -14.34 5.85 0.99
CA ASN A 386 -14.78 5.52 2.35
C ASN A 386 -15.83 6.54 2.84
N LEU A 387 -15.57 7.83 2.61
CA LEU A 387 -16.51 8.89 2.98
C LEU A 387 -17.84 8.83 2.22
N ALA A 388 -17.88 8.22 1.03
CA ALA A 388 -19.07 8.09 0.19
C ALA A 388 -19.93 6.86 0.51
N ILE A 389 -19.51 5.98 1.43
CA ILE A 389 -20.28 4.79 1.84
C ILE A 389 -21.62 5.21 2.51
N PRO A 390 -21.66 6.09 3.53
CA PRO A 390 -22.89 6.43 4.22
C PRO A 390 -23.85 7.23 3.32
N ALA A 391 -25.13 6.87 3.34
CA ALA A 391 -26.14 7.51 2.49
C ALA A 391 -26.26 9.04 2.72
N THR A 392 -26.07 9.50 3.95
CA THR A 392 -26.15 10.93 4.33
C THR A 392 -25.01 11.77 3.78
N ASN A 393 -23.85 11.17 3.47
CA ASN A 393 -22.69 11.88 2.95
C ASN A 393 -22.80 12.15 1.45
N LYS A 394 -23.45 11.25 0.69
CA LYS A 394 -23.50 11.32 -0.78
C LYS A 394 -23.98 12.67 -1.31
N PRO A 395 -25.08 13.27 -0.82
CA PRO A 395 -25.52 14.58 -1.31
C PRO A 395 -24.51 15.71 -1.06
N VAL A 396 -23.75 15.63 0.05
CA VAL A 396 -22.73 16.63 0.44
C VAL A 396 -21.49 16.52 -0.45
N LEU A 397 -21.11 15.28 -0.82
CA LEU A 397 -19.99 14.99 -1.71
C LEU A 397 -20.30 15.19 -3.20
N GLY A 398 -21.53 15.63 -3.54
CA GLY A 398 -22.00 15.74 -4.92
C GLY A 398 -21.19 16.69 -5.82
N ASP A 399 -20.46 17.65 -5.25
CA ASP A 399 -19.63 18.60 -6.02
C ASP A 399 -18.47 17.91 -6.76
N LEU A 400 -18.06 16.71 -6.30
CA LEU A 400 -17.09 15.86 -7.00
C LEU A 400 -17.58 15.39 -8.37
N LEU A 401 -18.89 15.38 -8.60
CA LEU A 401 -19.50 15.02 -9.89
C LEU A 401 -19.49 16.19 -10.88
N SER A 402 -18.98 17.37 -10.49
CA SER A 402 -18.82 18.48 -11.43
C SER A 402 -17.81 18.14 -12.53
N PRO A 403 -17.94 18.68 -13.76
CA PRO A 403 -17.06 18.35 -14.89
C PRO A 403 -15.57 18.61 -14.63
N ARG A 404 -15.25 19.44 -13.64
CA ARG A 404 -13.88 19.78 -13.27
C ARG A 404 -13.22 18.74 -12.38
N CYS A 405 -13.99 17.88 -11.69
CA CYS A 405 -13.50 16.94 -10.69
C CYS A 405 -13.41 15.50 -11.24
N LEU A 406 -14.31 14.59 -10.87
CA LEU A 406 -14.24 13.18 -11.31
C LEU A 406 -14.26 13.01 -12.84
N PRO A 407 -15.10 13.72 -13.62
CA PRO A 407 -15.12 13.60 -15.08
C PRO A 407 -13.80 13.97 -15.76
N ARG A 408 -13.04 14.91 -15.18
CA ARG A 408 -11.68 15.22 -15.65
C ARG A 408 -10.76 14.01 -15.50
N ILE A 409 -10.82 13.31 -14.37
CA ILE A 409 -9.99 12.14 -14.08
C ILE A 409 -10.38 10.95 -14.97
N PHE A 410 -11.66 10.84 -15.37
CA PHE A 410 -12.10 9.82 -16.32
C PHE A 410 -11.32 9.83 -17.63
N SER A 411 -10.80 10.99 -18.05
CA SER A 411 -10.00 11.14 -19.28
C SER A 411 -8.51 10.80 -19.11
N LEU A 412 -8.05 10.38 -17.92
CA LEU A 412 -6.66 9.99 -17.66
C LEU A 412 -6.44 8.51 -17.97
N ASP A 413 -6.58 8.13 -19.24
CA ASP A 413 -6.54 6.72 -19.68
C ASP A 413 -5.18 6.03 -19.42
N THR A 414 -4.11 6.81 -19.26
CA THR A 414 -2.77 6.29 -18.92
C THR A 414 -2.62 5.88 -17.45
N LEU A 415 -3.62 6.17 -16.60
CA LEU A 415 -3.60 5.89 -15.15
C LEU A 415 -4.80 5.00 -14.75
N PRO A 416 -4.82 3.71 -15.12
CA PRO A 416 -5.98 2.84 -14.96
C PRO A 416 -6.46 2.70 -13.51
N GLN A 417 -5.54 2.63 -12.54
CA GLN A 417 -5.88 2.55 -11.11
C GLN A 417 -6.57 3.83 -10.58
N VAL A 418 -6.16 4.99 -11.09
CA VAL A 418 -6.75 6.28 -10.73
C VAL A 418 -8.11 6.44 -11.40
N GLN A 419 -8.21 6.07 -12.68
CA GLN A 419 -9.46 6.06 -13.44
C GLN A 419 -10.51 5.15 -12.77
N TYR A 420 -10.13 3.92 -12.40
CA TYR A 420 -10.99 2.99 -11.66
C TYR A 420 -11.49 3.59 -10.35
N ALA A 421 -10.59 4.17 -9.55
CA ALA A 421 -10.97 4.79 -8.27
C ALA A 421 -11.97 5.94 -8.46
N ALA A 422 -11.81 6.76 -9.49
CA ALA A 422 -12.73 7.86 -9.80
C ALA A 422 -14.10 7.36 -10.26
N VAL A 423 -14.15 6.37 -11.16
CA VAL A 423 -15.40 5.78 -11.65
C VAL A 423 -16.15 5.07 -10.51
N SER A 424 -15.42 4.33 -9.67
CA SER A 424 -16.00 3.64 -8.50
C SER A 424 -16.56 4.64 -7.48
N LEU A 425 -15.88 5.76 -7.24
CA LEU A 425 -16.38 6.83 -6.40
C LEU A 425 -17.64 7.47 -7.00
N ALA A 426 -17.68 7.73 -8.31
CA ALA A 426 -18.87 8.22 -8.98
C ALA A 426 -20.06 7.26 -8.78
N ARG A 427 -19.86 5.95 -8.99
CA ARG A 427 -20.88 4.94 -8.72
C ARG A 427 -21.41 5.02 -7.29
N LEU A 428 -20.53 5.07 -6.28
CA LEU A 428 -20.92 5.15 -4.87
C LEU A 428 -21.83 6.35 -4.60
N LEU A 429 -21.49 7.51 -5.18
CA LEU A 429 -22.24 8.76 -5.03
C LEU A 429 -23.61 8.72 -5.70
N LEU A 430 -23.82 7.89 -6.73
CA LEU A 430 -25.10 7.77 -7.43
C LEU A 430 -26.08 6.82 -6.74
N VAL A 431 -25.60 5.76 -6.08
CA VAL A 431 -26.45 4.72 -5.47
C VAL A 431 -27.45 5.34 -4.49
N ASN A 432 -28.74 5.23 -4.82
CA ASN A 432 -29.88 5.75 -4.06
C ASN A 432 -29.80 7.26 -3.75
N CYS A 433 -29.19 8.07 -4.62
CA CYS A 433 -29.06 9.52 -4.41
C CYS A 433 -29.60 10.32 -5.60
N PRO A 434 -30.91 10.65 -5.63
CA PRO A 434 -31.52 11.41 -6.73
C PRO A 434 -30.86 12.76 -7.00
N GLY A 435 -30.41 13.47 -5.97
CA GLY A 435 -29.70 14.74 -6.11
C GLY A 435 -28.37 14.61 -6.86
N ASN A 436 -27.68 13.48 -6.73
CA ASN A 436 -26.44 13.22 -7.46
C ASN A 436 -26.68 12.69 -8.87
N VAL A 437 -27.73 11.88 -9.07
CA VAL A 437 -28.17 11.52 -10.43
C VAL A 437 -28.56 12.77 -11.23
N ARG A 438 -29.27 13.71 -10.60
CA ARG A 438 -29.54 15.03 -11.18
C ARG A 438 -28.25 15.68 -11.66
N ARG A 439 -27.21 15.75 -10.80
CA ARG A 439 -25.92 16.38 -11.14
C ARG A 439 -25.25 15.73 -12.36
N VAL A 440 -25.20 14.40 -12.45
CA VAL A 440 -24.54 13.73 -13.59
C VAL A 440 -25.32 13.80 -14.89
N CYS A 441 -26.62 14.11 -14.83
CA CYS A 441 -27.48 14.32 -15.99
C CYS A 441 -27.55 15.78 -16.45
N LEU A 442 -27.00 16.73 -15.70
CA LEU A 442 -26.91 18.14 -16.12
C LEU A 442 -25.94 18.27 -17.29
N ARG A 443 -26.27 19.20 -18.20
CA ARG A 443 -25.38 19.57 -19.29
C ARG A 443 -24.15 20.28 -18.76
N HIS A 444 -23.02 20.06 -19.41
CA HIS A 444 -21.76 20.73 -19.03
C HIS A 444 -21.73 22.21 -19.45
N SER A 445 -22.56 22.59 -20.43
CA SER A 445 -22.64 23.93 -20.99
C SER A 445 -24.09 24.28 -21.30
N ASP A 446 -24.50 25.49 -20.93
CA ASP A 446 -25.83 26.04 -21.27
C ASP A 446 -25.85 26.65 -22.69
N GLU A 447 -24.68 26.87 -23.30
CA GLU A 447 -24.57 27.43 -24.66
C GLU A 447 -24.83 26.37 -25.73
N GLU A 448 -25.92 26.52 -26.49
CA GLU A 448 -26.32 25.63 -27.59
C GLU A 448 -25.24 25.47 -28.67
N SER A 449 -24.41 26.49 -28.90
CA SER A 449 -23.30 26.45 -29.85
C SER A 449 -22.08 25.67 -29.35
N SER A 450 -22.05 25.28 -28.08
CA SER A 450 -20.92 24.58 -27.48
C SER A 450 -20.92 23.10 -27.89
N ALA A 451 -19.74 22.57 -28.23
CA ALA A 451 -19.54 21.14 -28.42
C ALA A 451 -19.83 20.31 -27.16
N SER A 452 -19.94 20.96 -25.99
CA SER A 452 -20.29 20.33 -24.71
C SER A 452 -21.75 20.53 -24.31
N TYR A 453 -22.61 21.07 -25.18
CA TYR A 453 -24.03 21.31 -24.88
C TYR A 453 -24.76 20.01 -24.56
N GLU A 454 -24.57 18.96 -25.35
CA GLU A 454 -25.20 17.66 -25.11
C GLU A 454 -24.37 16.78 -24.14
N ARG A 455 -23.19 17.23 -23.70
CA ARG A 455 -22.29 16.43 -22.86
C ARG A 455 -22.72 16.48 -21.40
N THR A 456 -22.75 15.31 -20.78
CA THR A 456 -23.05 15.11 -19.36
C THR A 456 -21.99 14.22 -18.72
N THR A 457 -21.92 14.19 -17.39
CA THR A 457 -21.03 13.26 -16.69
C THR A 457 -21.45 11.81 -16.89
N LEU A 458 -22.76 11.55 -17.10
CA LEU A 458 -23.22 10.21 -17.46
C LEU A 458 -22.68 9.77 -18.83
N ILE A 459 -22.63 10.67 -19.82
CA ILE A 459 -21.99 10.39 -21.12
C ILE A 459 -20.49 10.14 -20.95
N ASP A 460 -19.82 10.90 -20.08
CA ASP A 460 -18.40 10.65 -19.82
C ASP A 460 -18.15 9.24 -19.24
N LEU A 461 -19.07 8.73 -18.42
CA LEU A 461 -19.02 7.35 -17.91
C LEU A 461 -19.25 6.31 -19.01
N CYS A 462 -20.21 6.53 -19.91
CA CYS A 462 -20.38 5.67 -21.10
C CYS A 462 -19.13 5.69 -21.99
N ALA A 463 -18.54 6.87 -22.20
CA ALA A 463 -17.32 7.01 -22.98
C ALA A 463 -16.11 6.32 -22.33
N VAL A 464 -16.04 6.26 -20.99
CA VAL A 464 -15.03 5.44 -20.28
C VAL A 464 -15.27 3.96 -20.56
N PHE A 465 -16.52 3.50 -20.42
CA PHE A 465 -16.90 2.11 -20.64
C PHE A 465 -16.50 1.62 -22.04
N GLU A 466 -16.72 2.44 -23.06
CA GLU A 466 -16.38 2.13 -24.46
C GLU A 466 -14.87 2.01 -24.69
N ARG A 467 -14.06 2.89 -24.09
CA ARG A 467 -12.62 3.00 -24.39
C ARG A 467 -11.69 2.18 -23.50
N THR A 468 -12.11 1.86 -22.27
CA THR A 468 -11.25 1.11 -21.33
C THR A 468 -11.25 -0.37 -21.68
N ASP A 469 -10.14 -1.07 -21.48
CA ASP A 469 -10.10 -2.54 -21.55
C ASP A 469 -10.13 -3.19 -20.15
N ALA A 470 -10.00 -2.38 -19.09
CA ALA A 470 -10.01 -2.86 -17.72
C ALA A 470 -11.43 -3.23 -17.30
N GLU A 471 -11.71 -4.53 -17.19
CA GLU A 471 -13.02 -5.06 -16.80
C GLU A 471 -13.55 -4.45 -15.48
N PRO A 472 -12.75 -4.27 -14.40
CA PRO A 472 -13.24 -3.63 -13.17
C PRO A 472 -13.79 -2.22 -13.41
N THR A 473 -13.13 -1.43 -14.27
CA THR A 473 -13.57 -0.09 -14.65
C THR A 473 -14.84 -0.13 -15.49
N LYS A 474 -14.95 -1.08 -16.45
CA LYS A 474 -16.21 -1.30 -17.21
C LYS A 474 -17.37 -1.62 -16.30
N VAL A 475 -17.17 -2.52 -15.33
CA VAL A 475 -18.19 -2.91 -14.36
C VAL A 475 -18.68 -1.70 -13.57
N GLU A 476 -17.79 -0.89 -12.99
CA GLU A 476 -18.19 0.27 -12.19
C GLU A 476 -18.85 1.38 -13.05
N ALA A 477 -18.40 1.58 -14.29
CA ALA A 477 -19.03 2.51 -15.23
C ALA A 477 -20.46 2.06 -15.59
N ALA A 478 -20.63 0.78 -15.94
CA ALA A 478 -21.93 0.21 -16.26
C ALA A 478 -22.89 0.24 -15.06
N ARG A 479 -22.39 -0.06 -13.85
CA ARG A 479 -23.18 0.06 -12.61
C ARG A 479 -23.58 1.51 -12.31
N SER A 480 -22.77 2.49 -12.69
CA SER A 480 -23.13 3.91 -12.58
C SER A 480 -24.29 4.27 -13.50
N VAL A 481 -24.28 3.76 -14.74
CA VAL A 481 -25.39 3.90 -15.69
C VAL A 481 -26.65 3.23 -15.15
N LEU A 482 -26.54 2.00 -14.65
CA LEU A 482 -27.67 1.27 -14.05
C LEU A 482 -28.28 2.02 -12.85
N ALA A 483 -27.44 2.58 -11.98
CA ALA A 483 -27.89 3.37 -10.82
C ALA A 483 -28.65 4.64 -11.25
N ALA A 484 -28.20 5.32 -12.30
CA ALA A 484 -28.91 6.46 -12.87
C ALA A 484 -30.28 6.04 -13.43
N CYS A 485 -30.34 4.98 -14.24
CA CYS A 485 -31.59 4.43 -14.78
C CYS A 485 -32.59 4.07 -13.67
N ARG A 486 -32.13 3.37 -12.63
CA ARG A 486 -32.98 3.02 -11.47
C ARG A 486 -33.61 4.26 -10.85
N VAL A 487 -32.83 5.31 -10.64
CA VAL A 487 -33.32 6.56 -10.04
C VAL A 487 -34.31 7.27 -10.96
N LEU A 488 -34.04 7.34 -12.26
CA LEU A 488 -34.91 7.97 -13.26
C LEU A 488 -36.28 7.29 -13.39
N HIS A 489 -36.39 6.00 -13.06
CA HIS A 489 -37.66 5.26 -13.06
C HIS A 489 -38.25 5.02 -11.66
N SER A 490 -37.59 5.50 -10.59
CA SER A 490 -38.11 5.40 -9.20
C SER A 490 -38.50 6.74 -8.59
N ASN A 491 -38.26 7.86 -9.29
CA ASN A 491 -38.43 9.22 -8.75
C ASN A 491 -39.10 10.14 -9.79
N PRO A 492 -39.70 11.26 -9.36
CA PRO A 492 -40.26 12.25 -10.30
C PRO A 492 -39.16 12.87 -11.19
N VAL A 493 -39.25 12.65 -12.51
CA VAL A 493 -38.16 12.94 -13.45
C VAL A 493 -37.96 14.42 -13.69
N HIS A 494 -39.04 15.21 -13.70
CA HIS A 494 -38.96 16.67 -13.82
C HIS A 494 -38.08 17.34 -12.76
N SER A 495 -37.81 16.69 -11.63
CA SER A 495 -36.90 17.19 -10.58
C SER A 495 -35.43 16.82 -10.81
N ILE A 496 -35.16 15.88 -11.73
CA ILE A 496 -33.85 15.29 -12.01
C ILE A 496 -33.33 15.72 -13.38
N LEU A 497 -34.12 15.56 -14.44
CA LEU A 497 -33.77 15.92 -15.82
C LEU A 497 -34.26 17.33 -16.17
N LEU A 498 -33.60 18.34 -15.59
CA LEU A 498 -33.99 19.74 -15.76
C LEU A 498 -33.78 20.24 -17.19
N ASP A 499 -32.61 19.96 -17.77
CA ASP A 499 -32.18 20.48 -19.08
C ASP A 499 -32.77 19.71 -20.27
N TRP A 500 -33.55 18.66 -19.97
CA TRP A 500 -34.10 17.73 -20.96
C TRP A 500 -35.62 17.82 -21.03
N GLY A 501 -36.17 18.98 -20.65
CA GLY A 501 -37.59 19.29 -20.74
C GLY A 501 -38.08 19.41 -22.17
N PRO A 502 -39.36 19.12 -22.44
CA PRO A 502 -39.95 19.46 -23.72
C PRO A 502 -39.97 20.98 -23.92
N GLU A 503 -39.71 21.43 -25.14
CA GLU A 503 -39.66 22.86 -25.50
C GLU A 503 -40.99 23.60 -25.27
N LYS A 504 -42.11 22.85 -25.24
CA LYS A 504 -43.45 23.39 -25.05
C LYS A 504 -43.86 23.39 -23.58
N PRO A 505 -44.29 24.54 -23.01
CA PRO A 505 -44.71 24.64 -21.60
C PRO A 505 -45.86 23.71 -21.22
N GLU A 506 -46.74 23.38 -22.17
CA GLU A 506 -47.90 22.51 -21.97
C GLU A 506 -47.52 21.04 -21.71
N ASP A 507 -46.33 20.63 -22.16
CA ASP A 507 -45.78 19.29 -21.98
C ASP A 507 -44.78 19.23 -20.81
N ALA A 508 -44.52 20.33 -20.10
CA ALA A 508 -43.40 20.47 -19.17
C ALA A 508 -43.41 19.46 -18.00
N GLY A 509 -44.56 18.87 -17.67
CA GLY A 509 -44.74 17.83 -16.65
C GLY A 509 -44.72 16.39 -17.16
N ASP A 510 -44.49 16.17 -18.46
CA ASP A 510 -44.42 14.82 -19.04
C ASP A 510 -43.04 14.19 -18.80
N ASP A 511 -42.95 13.45 -17.69
CA ASP A 511 -41.75 12.70 -17.30
C ASP A 511 -41.31 11.69 -18.37
N SER A 512 -42.22 11.17 -19.21
CA SER A 512 -41.89 10.19 -20.27
C SER A 512 -41.15 10.85 -21.43
N LYS A 513 -41.64 11.99 -21.94
CA LYS A 513 -40.96 12.76 -23.00
C LYS A 513 -39.56 13.24 -22.59
N ARG A 514 -39.39 13.60 -21.30
CA ARG A 514 -38.08 14.01 -20.75
C ARG A 514 -37.07 12.86 -20.80
N ARG A 515 -37.47 11.67 -20.33
CA ARG A 515 -36.61 10.48 -20.38
C ARG A 515 -36.32 10.07 -21.82
N GLU A 516 -37.32 10.10 -22.72
CA GLU A 516 -37.13 9.79 -24.14
C GLU A 516 -36.08 10.69 -24.78
N THR A 517 -36.19 12.01 -24.58
CA THR A 517 -35.22 12.98 -25.09
C THR A 517 -33.82 12.70 -24.54
N PHE A 518 -33.70 12.45 -23.24
CA PHE A 518 -32.44 12.12 -22.60
C PHE A 518 -31.82 10.83 -23.13
N TYR A 519 -32.58 9.73 -23.19
CA TYR A 519 -32.10 8.43 -23.64
C TYR A 519 -31.64 8.44 -25.10
N SER A 520 -32.31 9.20 -25.96
CA SER A 520 -31.91 9.36 -27.38
C SER A 520 -30.51 9.95 -27.56
N LYS A 521 -29.96 10.62 -26.53
CA LYS A 521 -28.68 11.33 -26.57
C LYS A 521 -27.57 10.69 -25.75
N ASN A 522 -27.87 9.71 -24.90
CA ASN A 522 -26.93 9.18 -23.90
C ASN A 522 -26.52 7.70 -24.13
N HIS A 523 -26.95 7.06 -25.24
CA HIS A 523 -26.58 5.68 -25.66
C HIS A 523 -26.29 4.70 -24.51
N LEU A 524 -27.32 4.38 -23.72
CA LEU A 524 -27.17 3.58 -22.49
C LEU A 524 -27.14 2.06 -22.74
N GLY A 525 -27.32 1.60 -23.98
CA GLY A 525 -27.54 0.19 -24.31
C GLY A 525 -26.38 -0.72 -23.94
N ASP A 526 -25.17 -0.42 -24.42
CA ASP A 526 -24.02 -1.31 -24.29
C ASP A 526 -23.60 -1.54 -22.83
N PRO A 527 -23.54 -0.52 -21.94
CA PRO A 527 -23.29 -0.75 -20.53
C PRO A 527 -24.35 -1.64 -19.85
N LEU A 528 -25.63 -1.49 -20.23
CA LEU A 528 -26.72 -2.30 -19.68
C LEU A 528 -26.66 -3.76 -20.19
N GLU A 529 -26.35 -3.96 -21.48
CA GLU A 529 -26.10 -5.29 -22.05
C GLU A 529 -24.94 -6.00 -21.36
N PHE A 530 -23.84 -5.29 -21.12
CA PHE A 530 -22.67 -5.83 -20.44
C PHE A 530 -23.00 -6.37 -19.04
N LEU A 531 -23.84 -5.67 -18.28
CA LEU A 531 -24.24 -6.13 -16.94
C LEU A 531 -25.07 -7.41 -16.98
N ILE A 532 -26.01 -7.53 -17.93
CA ILE A 532 -26.89 -8.69 -18.01
C ILE A 532 -26.17 -9.92 -18.56
N THR A 533 -25.15 -9.72 -19.39
CA THR A 533 -24.35 -10.80 -19.99
C THR A 533 -23.19 -11.28 -19.10
N GLN A 534 -22.90 -10.58 -18.00
CA GLN A 534 -21.80 -10.91 -17.10
C GLN A 534 -21.98 -12.29 -16.42
N THR A 535 -20.98 -13.16 -16.54
CA THR A 535 -21.00 -14.52 -15.98
C THR A 535 -20.25 -14.66 -14.66
N LYS A 536 -19.26 -13.80 -14.40
CA LYS A 536 -18.41 -13.84 -13.20
C LYS A 536 -19.18 -13.48 -11.93
N TRP A 537 -20.09 -12.51 -12.03
CA TRP A 537 -20.77 -11.91 -10.88
C TRP A 537 -22.30 -11.94 -11.05
N PRO A 538 -22.98 -13.03 -10.62
CA PRO A 538 -24.43 -13.17 -10.79
C PRO A 538 -25.26 -12.05 -10.17
N VAL A 539 -24.75 -11.40 -9.12
CA VAL A 539 -25.42 -10.26 -8.44
C VAL A 539 -25.63 -9.09 -9.38
N LEU A 540 -24.69 -8.83 -10.29
CA LEU A 540 -24.80 -7.73 -11.26
C LEU A 540 -25.97 -7.95 -12.22
N ARG A 541 -26.15 -9.19 -12.70
CA ARG A 541 -27.28 -9.55 -13.56
C ARG A 541 -28.61 -9.41 -12.83
N SER A 542 -28.66 -9.87 -11.58
CA SER A 542 -29.88 -9.80 -10.77
C SER A 542 -30.32 -8.36 -10.52
N GLU A 543 -29.37 -7.47 -10.19
CA GLU A 543 -29.62 -6.04 -10.06
C GLU A 543 -30.09 -5.43 -11.40
N ALA A 544 -29.47 -5.81 -12.51
CA ALA A 544 -29.87 -5.34 -13.83
C ALA A 544 -31.29 -5.80 -14.23
N TRP A 545 -31.68 -7.06 -13.99
CA TRP A 545 -33.04 -7.54 -14.25
C TRP A 545 -34.10 -6.75 -13.48
N PHE A 546 -33.84 -6.45 -12.21
CA PHE A 546 -34.73 -5.62 -11.41
C PHE A 546 -34.92 -4.22 -12.03
N VAL A 547 -33.81 -3.58 -12.43
CA VAL A 547 -33.88 -2.24 -13.03
C VAL A 547 -34.52 -2.27 -14.42
N PHE A 548 -34.29 -3.30 -15.24
CA PHE A 548 -34.94 -3.44 -16.55
C PHE A 548 -36.45 -3.58 -16.41
N ALA A 549 -36.91 -4.43 -15.49
CA ALA A 549 -38.33 -4.57 -15.18
C ALA A 549 -38.95 -3.23 -14.74
N LEU A 550 -38.22 -2.46 -13.92
CA LEU A 550 -38.65 -1.12 -13.51
C LEU A 550 -38.72 -0.13 -14.69
N MET A 551 -37.72 -0.13 -15.58
CA MET A 551 -37.68 0.74 -16.78
C MET A 551 -38.85 0.45 -17.74
N CYS A 552 -39.15 -0.83 -17.97
CA CYS A 552 -40.19 -1.26 -18.91
C CYS A 552 -41.61 -0.83 -18.51
N ARG A 553 -41.85 -0.39 -17.27
CA ARG A 553 -43.14 0.17 -16.83
C ARG A 553 -43.50 1.51 -17.51
N SER A 554 -42.64 1.99 -18.39
CA SER A 554 -42.83 3.21 -19.17
C SER A 554 -42.39 2.96 -20.61
N VAL A 555 -43.10 3.60 -21.55
CA VAL A 555 -42.89 3.46 -22.99
C VAL A 555 -41.45 3.81 -23.38
N ASP A 556 -40.92 4.92 -22.86
CA ASP A 556 -39.55 5.38 -23.09
C ASP A 556 -38.48 4.41 -22.54
N GLY A 557 -38.70 3.82 -21.35
CA GLY A 557 -37.80 2.81 -20.79
C GLY A 557 -37.85 1.49 -21.54
N CYS A 558 -39.03 1.06 -21.99
CA CYS A 558 -39.22 -0.08 -22.89
C CYS A 558 -38.42 0.09 -24.19
N GLY A 559 -38.39 1.28 -24.79
CA GLY A 559 -37.58 1.56 -25.97
C GLY A 559 -36.09 1.28 -25.76
N VAL A 560 -35.53 1.65 -24.60
CA VAL A 560 -34.13 1.36 -24.26
C VAL A 560 -33.89 -0.14 -24.10
N ILE A 561 -34.73 -0.82 -23.31
CA ILE A 561 -34.55 -2.25 -23.01
C ILE A 561 -34.78 -3.14 -24.23
N THR A 562 -35.71 -2.77 -25.12
CA THR A 562 -35.88 -3.47 -26.41
C THR A 562 -34.67 -3.33 -27.31
N GLY A 563 -33.99 -2.18 -27.28
CA GLY A 563 -32.67 -1.99 -27.90
C GLY A 563 -31.63 -2.98 -27.34
N VAL A 564 -31.50 -3.06 -26.02
CA VAL A 564 -30.59 -4.03 -25.35
C VAL A 564 -30.95 -5.48 -25.73
N MET A 565 -32.24 -5.82 -25.73
CA MET A 565 -32.73 -7.15 -26.11
C MET A 565 -32.60 -7.45 -27.61
N SER A 566 -32.19 -6.49 -28.45
CA SER A 566 -31.92 -6.77 -29.85
C SER A 566 -30.64 -7.60 -30.02
N SER A 567 -29.72 -7.55 -29.05
CA SER A 567 -28.55 -8.43 -29.00
C SER A 567 -28.94 -9.89 -28.77
N ASP A 568 -28.32 -10.78 -29.54
CA ASP A 568 -28.50 -12.22 -29.40
C ASP A 568 -27.96 -12.73 -28.06
N ALA A 569 -26.89 -12.12 -27.54
CA ALA A 569 -26.33 -12.45 -26.24
C ALA A 569 -27.29 -12.09 -25.10
N ALA A 570 -27.83 -10.86 -25.12
CA ALA A 570 -28.83 -10.43 -24.13
C ALA A 570 -30.08 -11.33 -24.17
N THR A 571 -30.53 -11.69 -25.36
CA THR A 571 -31.70 -12.57 -25.58
C THR A 571 -31.45 -14.00 -25.09
N ALA A 572 -30.27 -14.55 -25.34
CA ALA A 572 -29.88 -15.86 -24.84
C ALA A 572 -29.92 -15.90 -23.30
N VAL A 573 -29.41 -14.85 -22.65
CA VAL A 573 -29.44 -14.75 -21.19
C VAL A 573 -30.87 -14.52 -20.66
N LEU A 574 -31.73 -13.82 -21.39
CA LEU A 574 -33.16 -13.71 -21.07
C LEU A 574 -33.86 -15.08 -21.07
N ILE A 575 -33.65 -15.88 -22.13
CA ILE A 575 -34.21 -17.24 -22.23
C ILE A 575 -33.71 -18.07 -21.04
N GLN A 576 -32.42 -17.99 -20.72
CA GLN A 576 -31.85 -18.70 -19.59
C GLN A 576 -32.42 -18.23 -18.24
N ALA A 577 -32.59 -16.93 -18.03
CA ALA A 577 -33.14 -16.38 -16.79
C ALA A 577 -34.57 -16.87 -16.54
N ILE A 578 -35.40 -16.93 -17.60
CA ILE A 578 -36.80 -17.35 -17.48
C ILE A 578 -36.92 -18.88 -17.39
N THR A 579 -36.29 -19.61 -18.30
CA THR A 579 -36.52 -21.05 -18.49
C THR A 579 -35.50 -21.94 -17.77
N GLY A 580 -34.38 -21.39 -17.32
CA GLY A 580 -33.23 -22.13 -16.82
C GLY A 580 -32.40 -22.82 -17.92
N ARG A 581 -32.83 -22.77 -19.19
CA ARG A 581 -32.16 -23.44 -20.31
C ARG A 581 -31.02 -22.59 -20.85
N GLN A 582 -29.82 -23.16 -20.92
CA GLN A 582 -28.71 -22.51 -21.61
C GLN A 582 -28.97 -22.52 -23.11
N THR A 583 -28.91 -21.34 -23.73
CA THR A 583 -29.08 -21.13 -25.17
C THR A 583 -27.88 -20.34 -25.66
N SER A 584 -27.29 -20.71 -26.79
CA SER A 584 -26.17 -19.95 -27.35
C SER A 584 -26.68 -18.75 -28.17
N PRO A 585 -25.93 -17.64 -28.25
CA PRO A 585 -26.31 -16.49 -29.10
C PRO A 585 -26.54 -16.89 -30.56
N GLU A 586 -25.77 -17.83 -31.10
CA GLU A 586 -25.92 -18.32 -32.49
C GLU A 586 -27.24 -19.07 -32.69
N ALA A 587 -27.69 -19.83 -31.68
CA ALA A 587 -28.99 -20.50 -31.71
C ALA A 587 -30.15 -19.48 -31.69
N VAL A 588 -29.99 -18.39 -30.92
CA VAL A 588 -30.95 -17.28 -30.94
C VAL A 588 -30.96 -16.61 -32.31
N ALA A 589 -29.80 -16.29 -32.87
CA ALA A 589 -29.68 -15.67 -34.20
C ALA A 589 -30.35 -16.52 -35.28
N ALA A 590 -30.13 -17.83 -35.27
CA ALA A 590 -30.71 -18.76 -36.23
C ALA A 590 -32.24 -18.88 -36.12
N GLN A 591 -32.78 -18.78 -34.92
CA GLN A 591 -34.21 -19.00 -34.65
C GLN A 591 -35.03 -17.70 -34.65
N TYR A 592 -34.42 -16.58 -34.25
CA TYR A 592 -35.10 -15.32 -33.96
C TYR A 592 -34.41 -14.07 -34.54
N GLY A 593 -33.26 -14.20 -35.21
CA GLY A 593 -32.51 -13.08 -35.81
C GLY A 593 -33.03 -12.60 -37.18
N GLU A 594 -32.55 -11.43 -37.60
CA GLU A 594 -32.62 -10.92 -38.98
C GLU A 594 -31.24 -11.04 -39.66
N ALA A 595 -31.19 -11.19 -41.00
CA ALA A 595 -29.99 -11.64 -41.70
C ALA A 595 -28.82 -10.61 -41.75
N ALA A 596 -27.65 -11.06 -41.26
CA ALA A 596 -26.26 -10.55 -41.34
C ALA A 596 -25.92 -9.29 -40.49
N SER A 597 -24.76 -9.18 -39.80
CA SER A 597 -23.40 -9.63 -40.13
C SER A 597 -22.52 -9.96 -38.89
N SER A 598 -21.41 -10.65 -39.16
CA SER A 598 -20.39 -11.23 -38.28
C SER A 598 -19.84 -10.35 -37.14
N ALA A 599 -19.67 -10.95 -35.96
CA ALA A 599 -18.87 -10.42 -34.86
C ALA A 599 -17.69 -11.34 -34.51
N VAL A 600 -16.65 -10.68 -33.99
CA VAL A 600 -15.26 -11.07 -33.79
C VAL A 600 -15.08 -11.91 -32.52
N GLU A 601 -14.17 -12.88 -32.56
CA GLU A 601 -13.71 -13.65 -31.40
C GLU A 601 -12.90 -12.77 -30.43
N SER A 602 -13.27 -12.78 -29.15
CA SER A 602 -12.42 -12.28 -28.07
C SER A 602 -12.08 -13.42 -27.11
N SER A 603 -10.84 -13.87 -27.17
CA SER A 603 -10.17 -14.62 -26.11
C SER A 603 -9.41 -13.62 -25.22
N GLN A 604 -9.55 -13.75 -23.91
CA GLN A 604 -8.56 -13.20 -22.98
C GLN A 604 -8.62 -13.91 -21.63
N GLU A 605 -7.49 -14.54 -21.30
CA GLU A 605 -7.10 -14.92 -19.95
C GLU A 605 -6.77 -13.64 -19.16
N ALA A 606 -7.26 -13.56 -17.92
CA ALA A 606 -6.98 -12.45 -17.02
C ALA A 606 -5.72 -12.74 -16.20
N ALA A 607 -4.77 -11.82 -16.24
CA ALA A 607 -3.67 -11.75 -15.28
C ALA A 607 -4.15 -11.00 -14.03
N GLU A 608 -3.97 -11.61 -12.86
CA GLU A 608 -4.19 -10.99 -11.56
C GLU A 608 -3.13 -9.93 -11.29
N THR A 609 -3.55 -8.75 -10.83
CA THR A 609 -2.65 -7.71 -10.29
C THR A 609 -3.10 -7.39 -8.86
N PRO A 610 -2.22 -7.51 -7.85
CA PRO A 610 -2.58 -7.27 -6.47
C PRO A 610 -2.38 -5.80 -6.05
N SER A 611 -2.98 -5.48 -4.89
CA SER A 611 -2.84 -4.27 -4.07
C SER A 611 -3.69 -3.05 -4.47
N SER A 612 -4.97 -3.11 -4.11
CA SER A 612 -5.72 -1.94 -3.64
C SER A 612 -6.24 -2.26 -2.23
N ILE A 613 -6.47 -1.24 -1.40
CA ILE A 613 -7.19 -1.41 -0.13
C ILE A 613 -8.58 -1.94 -0.49
N ASP A 614 -8.76 -3.25 -0.35
CA ASP A 614 -10.00 -3.94 -0.69
C ASP A 614 -11.05 -3.58 0.36
N LEU A 615 -11.89 -2.60 0.03
CA LEU A 615 -13.04 -2.22 0.85
C LEU A 615 -14.14 -3.30 0.81
N GLY A 616 -13.93 -4.43 0.13
CA GLY A 616 -14.93 -5.49 -0.03
C GLY A 616 -16.18 -5.03 -0.80
N LEU A 617 -16.08 -3.90 -1.50
CA LEU A 617 -17.17 -3.28 -2.27
C LEU A 617 -17.31 -3.88 -3.68
N GLU A 618 -16.42 -4.81 -4.04
CA GLU A 618 -16.52 -5.60 -5.24
C GLU A 618 -17.69 -6.58 -5.16
N PRO A 619 -18.31 -6.96 -6.29
CA PRO A 619 -19.34 -7.98 -6.29
C PRO A 619 -18.79 -9.28 -5.69
N GLN A 620 -19.44 -9.83 -4.67
CA GLN A 620 -18.97 -11.04 -3.99
C GLN A 620 -19.51 -12.32 -4.63
N ARG A 621 -18.79 -13.43 -4.47
CA ARG A 621 -19.29 -14.76 -4.88
C ARG A 621 -20.42 -15.19 -3.95
N VAL A 622 -21.52 -15.60 -4.55
CA VAL A 622 -22.77 -15.94 -3.86
C VAL A 622 -22.79 -17.43 -3.49
N ASP A 623 -23.28 -17.75 -2.29
CA ASP A 623 -23.48 -19.15 -1.89
C ASP A 623 -24.55 -19.87 -2.74
N PRO A 624 -24.60 -21.21 -2.77
CA PRO A 624 -25.53 -21.95 -3.64
C PRO A 624 -27.01 -21.68 -3.35
N MET A 625 -27.38 -21.38 -2.11
CA MET A 625 -28.77 -21.18 -1.68
C MET A 625 -29.27 -19.78 -2.06
N GLN A 626 -28.44 -18.77 -1.83
CA GLN A 626 -28.65 -17.41 -2.32
C GLN A 626 -28.71 -17.39 -3.85
N LYS A 627 -27.85 -18.16 -4.53
CA LYS A 627 -27.87 -18.29 -6.00
C LYS A 627 -29.20 -18.86 -6.52
N ALA A 628 -29.77 -19.85 -5.84
CA ALA A 628 -31.08 -20.42 -6.20
C ALA A 628 -32.23 -19.42 -5.98
N ASN A 629 -32.22 -18.69 -4.86
CA ASN A 629 -33.22 -17.65 -4.61
C ASN A 629 -33.10 -16.50 -5.62
N MET A 630 -31.88 -16.10 -5.98
CA MET A 630 -31.64 -15.10 -7.03
C MET A 630 -32.18 -15.56 -8.38
N ALA A 631 -31.93 -16.81 -8.79
CA ALA A 631 -32.46 -17.32 -10.06
C ALA A 631 -34.00 -17.25 -10.13
N ARG A 632 -34.69 -17.48 -9.00
CA ARG A 632 -36.14 -17.31 -8.91
C ARG A 632 -36.57 -15.84 -9.05
N VAL A 633 -35.89 -14.94 -8.35
CA VAL A 633 -36.16 -13.48 -8.42
C VAL A 633 -35.87 -12.93 -9.82
N ASP A 634 -34.78 -13.38 -10.44
CA ASP A 634 -34.38 -13.01 -11.80
C ASP A 634 -35.45 -13.45 -12.80
N ARG A 635 -35.99 -14.68 -12.65
CA ARG A 635 -37.13 -15.16 -13.46
C ARG A 635 -38.35 -14.27 -13.30
N GLU A 636 -38.74 -13.93 -12.07
CA GLU A 636 -39.89 -13.07 -11.80
C GLU A 636 -39.70 -11.68 -12.45
N ASN A 637 -38.55 -11.05 -12.26
CA ASN A 637 -38.23 -9.75 -12.87
C ASN A 637 -38.20 -9.81 -14.40
N ALA A 638 -37.58 -10.84 -14.98
CA ALA A 638 -37.50 -11.01 -16.43
C ALA A 638 -38.88 -11.24 -17.08
N ILE A 639 -39.78 -11.97 -16.40
CA ILE A 639 -41.16 -12.15 -16.87
C ILE A 639 -41.93 -10.82 -16.81
N VAL A 640 -41.82 -10.07 -15.71
CA VAL A 640 -42.43 -8.74 -15.59
C VAL A 640 -41.92 -7.84 -16.71
N MET A 641 -40.62 -7.80 -16.94
CA MET A 641 -40.01 -7.06 -18.05
C MET A 641 -40.64 -7.44 -19.41
N CYS A 642 -40.76 -8.73 -19.74
CA CYS A 642 -41.39 -9.19 -20.98
C CYS A 642 -42.88 -8.80 -21.07
N GLN A 643 -43.62 -8.87 -19.97
CA GLN A 643 -45.04 -8.48 -19.92
C GLN A 643 -45.21 -6.99 -20.22
N GLU A 644 -44.40 -6.15 -19.58
CA GLU A 644 -44.40 -4.71 -19.79
C GLU A 644 -43.98 -4.34 -21.22
N MET A 645 -42.95 -5.01 -21.78
CA MET A 645 -42.54 -4.83 -23.19
C MET A 645 -43.65 -5.20 -24.18
N LEU A 646 -44.39 -6.29 -23.94
CA LEU A 646 -45.55 -6.63 -24.75
C LEU A 646 -46.69 -5.60 -24.62
N GLY A 647 -46.91 -5.06 -23.42
CA GLY A 647 -47.97 -4.09 -23.18
C GLY A 647 -47.69 -2.70 -23.77
N HIS A 648 -46.42 -2.29 -23.81
CA HIS A 648 -46.02 -0.92 -24.13
C HIS A 648 -45.30 -0.75 -25.47
N TRP A 649 -44.76 -1.82 -26.06
CA TRP A 649 -43.83 -1.70 -27.20
C TRP A 649 -43.97 -2.81 -28.26
N SER A 650 -45.00 -3.67 -28.19
CA SER A 650 -45.19 -4.78 -29.14
C SER A 650 -45.26 -4.35 -30.60
N ASP A 651 -45.78 -3.16 -30.87
CA ASP A 651 -46.04 -2.67 -32.23
C ASP A 651 -44.77 -2.17 -32.94
N ASN A 652 -43.69 -1.97 -32.19
CA ASN A 652 -42.42 -1.42 -32.67
C ASN A 652 -41.32 -2.48 -32.87
N VAL A 653 -41.65 -3.78 -32.74
CA VAL A 653 -40.67 -4.88 -32.73
C VAL A 653 -41.13 -6.01 -33.64
N PRO A 654 -40.23 -6.73 -34.33
CA PRO A 654 -40.63 -7.81 -35.23
C PRO A 654 -41.52 -8.86 -34.56
N GLN A 655 -42.54 -9.34 -35.28
CA GLN A 655 -43.53 -10.31 -34.78
C GLN A 655 -42.89 -11.56 -34.15
N ARG A 656 -41.73 -12.00 -34.66
CA ARG A 656 -40.98 -13.15 -34.12
C ARG A 656 -40.52 -12.92 -32.68
N ARG A 657 -40.10 -11.70 -32.34
CA ARG A 657 -39.69 -11.31 -30.98
C ARG A 657 -40.90 -11.20 -30.05
N VAL A 658 -42.01 -10.65 -30.55
CA VAL A 658 -43.30 -10.63 -29.83
C VAL A 658 -43.75 -12.05 -29.48
N SER A 659 -43.69 -12.99 -30.43
CA SER A 659 -44.00 -14.40 -30.18
C SER A 659 -43.06 -15.05 -29.17
N LEU A 660 -41.75 -14.78 -29.27
CA LEU A 660 -40.77 -15.26 -28.27
C LEU A 660 -41.13 -14.79 -26.85
N TRP A 661 -41.46 -13.51 -26.67
CA TRP A 661 -41.84 -12.99 -25.34
C TRP A 661 -43.14 -13.62 -24.82
N GLN A 662 -44.14 -13.82 -25.67
CA GLN A 662 -45.38 -14.51 -25.30
C GLN A 662 -45.11 -15.95 -24.82
N ASP A 663 -44.26 -16.68 -25.55
CA ASP A 663 -43.87 -18.05 -25.19
C ASP A 663 -43.09 -18.07 -23.86
N LEU A 664 -42.12 -17.16 -23.68
CA LEU A 664 -41.34 -17.04 -22.45
C LEU A 664 -42.21 -16.70 -21.23
N ILE A 665 -43.17 -15.77 -21.37
CA ILE A 665 -44.08 -15.42 -20.27
C ILE A 665 -44.93 -16.63 -19.88
N LYS A 666 -45.47 -17.35 -20.87
CA LYS A 666 -46.29 -18.54 -20.61
C LYS A 666 -45.48 -19.60 -19.86
N GLU A 667 -44.33 -20.01 -20.41
CA GLU A 667 -43.46 -21.03 -19.83
C GLU A 667 -42.96 -20.61 -18.44
N GLY A 668 -42.48 -19.38 -18.29
CA GLY A 668 -41.99 -18.85 -17.02
C GLY A 668 -43.06 -18.79 -15.93
N THR A 669 -44.30 -18.43 -16.29
CA THR A 669 -45.43 -18.39 -15.34
C THR A 669 -45.82 -19.80 -14.87
N GLU A 670 -45.80 -20.79 -15.78
CA GLU A 670 -46.02 -22.20 -15.45
C GLU A 670 -44.94 -22.73 -14.49
N MET A 671 -43.68 -22.36 -14.70
CA MET A 671 -42.56 -22.72 -13.81
C MET A 671 -42.70 -22.11 -12.41
N ILE A 672 -43.04 -20.81 -12.29
CA ILE A 672 -43.28 -20.17 -10.99
C ILE A 672 -44.44 -20.85 -10.25
N ALA A 673 -45.52 -21.20 -10.96
CA ALA A 673 -46.65 -21.91 -10.36
C ALA A 673 -46.26 -23.30 -9.84
N ALA A 674 -45.43 -24.04 -10.60
CA ALA A 674 -44.92 -25.34 -10.19
C ALA A 674 -43.98 -25.26 -8.97
N GLU A 675 -43.09 -24.28 -8.90
CA GLU A 675 -42.17 -24.05 -7.78
C GLU A 675 -42.92 -23.67 -6.48
N ARG A 676 -43.97 -22.83 -6.60
CA ARG A 676 -44.83 -22.47 -5.47
C ARG A 676 -45.68 -23.65 -4.98
N GLY A 677 -46.06 -24.57 -5.87
CA GLY A 677 -46.79 -25.80 -5.53
C GLY A 677 -45.95 -26.88 -4.83
N GLN A 678 -44.61 -26.82 -4.95
CA GLN A 678 -43.68 -27.75 -4.28
C GLN A 678 -43.17 -27.24 -2.92
N SER A 679 -43.48 -26.00 -2.55
CA SER A 679 -43.02 -25.34 -1.31
C SER A 679 -44.09 -25.33 -0.19
N VAL A 680 -45.13 -26.16 -0.30
CA VAL A 680 -46.22 -26.34 0.69
C VAL A 680 -46.07 -27.65 1.43
#